data_AF-A0A8H7S4F1-F1
#
_entry.id   AF-A0A8H7S4F1-F1
#
_cell.length_a   1.000
_cell.length_b   1.000
_cell.length_c   1.000
_cell.angle_alpha   90.00
_cell.angle_beta   90.00
_cell.angle_gamma   90.00
#
_symmetry.space_group_name_H-M   'P 1'
#
loop_
_entity.id
_entity.type
_entity.pdbx_description
1 polymer ?
#
loop_
_entity_poly.entity_id
_entity_poly.type
_entity_poly.pdbx_seq_one_letter_code
_entity_poly.pdbx_strand_id
1 'polypeptide(L)'
;MPAIASPPAPTSPSDRRGKYVVAVCCLDKKARSKPMRHILNRLLSYGEYSIVIFEVENWPGCDFLICFFSGGFPLDKAIQYVKLRKPFLVNNVVMQSLLWDRRIVLAVLDAMGIPTPPRLVITRDGGPKIDPEAAEAFEQCTGMDLYRIIAKYARNTKEIKMEEDTIEVEGKSMTKTFIEKPADGENHNINIYYSKEKGGGGRRLFRKIGNKSSEFDPELSSPKEEGSWIYEQLMETENSEDIKLYTVGPTFIHAETRKSPTVDGLVKRNTDGKEIRYCTELSSEEEEIARKVSKAFGQTVCGLDILRVSGKPYVIDVNGWSFVKGSDYYYDQCARLLSEAFYRSVQRRPSMVDTMIPREIAPEHSWRIKGFVAVFRHADRTPKDKSKISTQAQPFIDLLDGSTQEVVFRQKHQLSLVAQAVDKSLEMQHPDAEKLRSLKEILEKKWDLPGTKVQVKPQFDKDTGDVKKVQVNVKWGGEFTHAGLHQARDLGENLRKDMNILNPNIMDDVKIFSSSERRVRATADVFARRFLGQPESIDGVISESKSLLDDSNAAKEPGDSVKRQLKTLIRPGYEISQLQLAQVGWPKDMPQPHVVMQEISLIMSRLRQIMRYNWSIKDVEQIQRRWCCFESPALFRERWEKQFKNFCDHGSGDESDEADIRNRIHSAPDPAWIPELYDALKYDALHNRPFLQGIFSDPDASPQSTTESSDAGSVDGNSSRGRPSTDSTGAAFYSGNGDLRKLYKYVRTMFDFVAPQEYGISDEEKKSIGLLIGLPLLKSILSDLRDIKYSESPKTRLYFTKESHVHALLNLVYLSGVPTKIPRNALHELDFLTQITFELYERNRHSGSGKEYSLRIGFSSGAHYKDVLDIHLDAEHCLKVAPRTNLIPHLSLEEVLAYHNSYLNLPNLESIEQQIEERKLYYVQEDNQ
;
A
#
# COMPACT_ATOMS: atom_id res chain seq x y z
N MET A 1 1.39 68.50 25.32
CA MET A 1 1.84 68.50 23.92
C MET A 1 1.86 67.07 23.43
N PRO A 2 1.03 66.69 22.44
CA PRO A 2 0.95 65.33 21.95
C PRO A 2 2.11 65.02 20.99
N ALA A 3 2.64 63.80 21.08
CA ALA A 3 3.70 63.28 20.24
C ALA A 3 3.22 63.14 18.79
N ILE A 4 4.04 63.62 17.86
CA ILE A 4 3.81 63.62 16.42
C ILE A 4 3.83 62.17 15.92
N ALA A 5 2.73 61.75 15.30
CA ALA A 5 2.60 60.44 14.66
C ALA A 5 3.49 60.38 13.41
N SER A 6 4.32 59.33 13.32
CA SER A 6 5.04 58.96 12.10
C SER A 6 4.03 58.61 10.98
N PRO A 7 4.28 59.00 9.72
CA PRO A 7 3.38 58.68 8.62
C PRO A 7 3.35 57.16 8.38
N PRO A 8 2.21 56.59 7.95
CA PRO A 8 2.14 55.18 7.61
C PRO A 8 3.09 54.89 6.43
N ALA A 9 3.81 53.78 6.53
CA ALA A 9 4.60 53.25 5.42
C ALA A 9 3.70 53.07 4.18
N PRO A 10 4.21 53.31 2.96
CA PRO A 10 3.42 53.15 1.75
C PRO A 10 2.98 51.68 1.64
N THR A 11 1.68 51.45 1.71
CA THR A 11 1.06 50.16 1.39
C THR A 11 1.49 49.74 0.00
N SER A 12 2.14 48.57 -0.11
CA SER A 12 2.52 47.99 -1.39
C SER A 12 1.28 47.78 -2.27
N PRO A 13 1.38 47.89 -3.61
CA PRO A 13 0.25 47.70 -4.53
C PRO A 13 -0.33 46.27 -4.53
N SER A 14 0.13 45.38 -3.66
CA SER A 14 -0.18 43.95 -3.61
C SER A 14 -1.56 43.61 -3.01
N ASP A 15 -2.16 44.50 -2.21
CA ASP A 15 -3.42 44.19 -1.50
C ASP A 15 -4.68 44.17 -2.38
N ARG A 16 -4.55 44.36 -3.70
CA ARG A 16 -5.68 44.30 -4.65
C ARG A 16 -5.74 43.03 -5.51
N ARG A 17 -4.77 42.12 -5.45
CA ARG A 17 -4.71 40.96 -6.35
C ARG A 17 -4.92 39.66 -5.57
N GLY A 18 -5.91 38.87 -5.98
CA GLY A 18 -6.13 37.51 -5.44
C GLY A 18 -4.93 36.59 -5.70
N LYS A 19 -4.87 35.45 -5.00
CA LYS A 19 -3.82 34.43 -5.19
C LYS A 19 -3.79 33.93 -6.64
N TYR A 20 -2.60 33.68 -7.17
CA TYR A 20 -2.44 33.04 -8.48
C TYR A 20 -2.92 31.60 -8.46
N VAL A 21 -3.45 31.11 -9.58
CA VAL A 21 -3.99 29.74 -9.67
C VAL A 21 -3.01 28.82 -10.38
N VAL A 22 -2.48 27.85 -9.66
CA VAL A 22 -1.70 26.72 -10.20
C VAL A 22 -2.65 25.54 -10.40
N ALA A 23 -2.87 25.14 -11.65
CA ALA A 23 -3.71 24.00 -11.96
C ALA A 23 -2.89 22.75 -12.29
N VAL A 24 -3.31 21.61 -11.74
CA VAL A 24 -2.68 20.30 -11.96
C VAL A 24 -3.64 19.43 -12.74
N CYS A 25 -3.27 19.13 -14.00
CA CYS A 25 -4.07 18.38 -14.96
C CYS A 25 -3.33 17.09 -15.34
N CYS A 26 -3.63 16.02 -14.62
CA CYS A 26 -3.12 14.67 -14.86
C CYS A 26 -4.07 13.66 -14.19
N LEU A 27 -3.88 12.36 -14.39
CA LEU A 27 -4.69 11.35 -13.69
C LEU A 27 -4.64 11.55 -12.16
N ASP A 28 -5.77 11.38 -11.47
CA ASP A 28 -5.92 11.62 -10.01
C ASP A 28 -4.84 10.90 -9.18
N LYS A 29 -4.49 9.66 -9.55
CA LYS A 29 -3.40 8.88 -8.93
C LYS A 29 -2.04 9.58 -8.99
N LYS A 30 -1.78 10.36 -10.04
CA LYS A 30 -0.55 11.14 -10.24
C LYS A 30 -0.64 12.48 -9.51
N ALA A 31 -1.78 13.16 -9.59
CA ALA A 31 -2.03 14.44 -8.91
C ALA A 31 -1.93 14.30 -7.38
N ARG A 32 -2.44 13.20 -6.81
CA ARG A 32 -2.41 12.91 -5.37
C ARG A 32 -1.20 12.07 -4.94
N SER A 33 -0.23 11.85 -5.83
CA SER A 33 0.98 11.09 -5.50
C SER A 33 1.79 11.78 -4.40
N LYS A 34 2.55 11.02 -3.59
CA LYS A 34 3.38 11.57 -2.50
C LYS A 34 4.35 12.66 -3.02
N PRO A 35 5.11 12.46 -4.11
CA PRO A 35 6.00 13.51 -4.65
C PRO A 35 5.24 14.78 -5.04
N MET A 36 4.11 14.64 -5.74
CA MET A 36 3.29 15.78 -6.14
C MET A 36 2.80 16.56 -4.92
N ARG A 37 2.25 15.87 -3.90
CA ARG A 37 1.80 16.52 -2.67
C ARG A 37 2.92 17.29 -1.95
N HIS A 38 4.13 16.75 -1.91
CA HIS A 38 5.27 17.44 -1.30
C HIS A 38 5.62 18.74 -2.03
N ILE A 39 5.61 18.74 -3.37
CA ILE A 39 5.88 19.92 -4.20
C ILE A 39 4.76 20.95 -4.08
N LEU A 40 3.49 20.53 -4.19
CA LEU A 40 2.33 21.41 -4.12
C LEU A 40 2.18 22.08 -2.74
N ASN A 41 2.45 21.36 -1.64
CA ASN A 41 2.42 21.97 -0.30
C ASN A 41 3.50 23.07 -0.13
N ARG A 42 4.69 22.87 -0.71
CA ARG A 42 5.76 23.88 -0.70
C ARG A 42 5.40 25.10 -1.55
N LEU A 43 4.71 24.88 -2.67
CA LEU A 43 4.14 25.98 -3.45
C LEU A 43 3.12 26.76 -2.60
N LEU A 44 2.19 26.07 -1.92
CA LEU A 44 1.22 26.73 -1.04
C LEU A 44 1.88 27.53 0.09
N SER A 45 3.03 27.10 0.62
CA SER A 45 3.72 27.82 1.69
C SER A 45 4.29 29.18 1.31
N TYR A 46 4.44 29.49 0.02
CA TYR A 46 4.79 30.85 -0.42
C TYR A 46 3.64 31.86 -0.22
N GLY A 47 2.41 31.40 0.01
CA GLY A 47 1.25 32.25 0.29
C GLY A 47 0.61 32.92 -0.94
N GLU A 48 1.35 33.04 -2.04
CA GLU A 48 0.90 33.70 -3.29
C GLU A 48 0.04 32.81 -4.19
N TYR A 49 0.03 31.50 -3.96
CA TYR A 49 -0.59 30.52 -4.85
C TYR A 49 -1.82 29.85 -4.22
N SER A 50 -2.77 29.50 -5.09
CA SER A 50 -3.88 28.58 -4.85
C SER A 50 -3.77 27.42 -5.83
N ILE A 51 -4.17 26.21 -5.42
CA ILE A 51 -4.00 25.01 -6.23
C ILE A 51 -5.35 24.41 -6.58
N VAL A 52 -5.52 24.02 -7.84
CA VAL A 52 -6.71 23.34 -8.33
C VAL A 52 -6.31 22.06 -9.05
N ILE A 53 -6.84 20.92 -8.60
CA ILE A 53 -6.69 19.64 -9.28
C ILE A 53 -8.00 19.38 -10.02
N PHE A 54 -7.94 19.16 -11.32
CA PHE A 54 -9.14 18.94 -12.13
C PHE A 54 -8.92 17.87 -13.19
N GLU A 55 -10.02 17.19 -13.54
CA GLU A 55 -10.09 16.35 -14.74
C GLU A 55 -10.61 17.18 -15.91
N VAL A 56 -10.30 16.72 -17.12
CA VAL A 56 -10.44 17.47 -18.38
C VAL A 56 -11.91 17.66 -18.82
N GLU A 57 -12.88 17.64 -17.92
CA GLU A 57 -14.30 17.82 -18.22
C GLU A 57 -14.90 19.07 -17.57
N ASN A 58 -14.24 19.66 -16.57
CA ASN A 58 -14.69 20.89 -15.89
C ASN A 58 -13.52 21.86 -15.78
N TRP A 59 -13.26 22.66 -16.81
CA TRP A 59 -12.01 23.42 -17.00
C TRP A 59 -11.99 24.80 -16.30
N PRO A 60 -11.40 24.93 -15.09
CA PRO A 60 -11.18 26.24 -14.48
C PRO A 60 -10.17 27.05 -15.30
N GLY A 61 -10.25 28.37 -15.21
CA GLY A 61 -9.15 29.25 -15.57
C GLY A 61 -7.98 29.06 -14.60
N CYS A 62 -6.76 29.17 -15.10
CA CYS A 62 -5.55 29.14 -14.28
C CYS A 62 -4.44 30.03 -14.85
N ASP A 63 -3.51 30.43 -13.99
CA ASP A 63 -2.32 31.18 -14.39
C ASP A 63 -1.19 30.25 -14.86
N PHE A 64 -1.02 29.14 -14.15
CA PHE A 64 0.06 28.18 -14.34
C PHE A 64 -0.51 26.78 -14.46
N LEU A 65 -0.05 26.01 -15.45
CA LEU A 65 -0.52 24.65 -15.70
C LEU A 65 0.64 23.65 -15.54
N ILE A 66 0.45 22.71 -14.63
CA ILE A 66 1.21 21.46 -14.52
C ILE A 66 0.38 20.37 -15.18
N CYS A 67 0.79 19.93 -16.38
CA CYS A 67 0.07 18.92 -17.14
C CYS A 67 1.04 17.90 -17.72
N PHE A 68 0.74 16.62 -17.53
CA PHE A 68 1.56 15.53 -18.07
C PHE A 68 0.76 14.25 -18.33
N PHE A 69 1.14 13.57 -19.41
CA PHE A 69 0.55 12.34 -19.88
C PHE A 69 0.93 11.14 -19.01
N SER A 70 0.00 10.19 -18.95
CA SER A 70 0.25 8.80 -18.58
C SER A 70 -0.86 7.95 -19.18
N GLY A 71 -0.63 6.66 -19.45
CA GLY A 71 -1.63 5.77 -20.06
C GLY A 71 -3.05 5.94 -19.49
N GLY A 72 -4.00 6.26 -20.38
CA GLY A 72 -5.40 6.58 -20.06
C GLY A 72 -5.71 8.08 -19.90
N PHE A 73 -4.72 8.98 -19.98
CA PHE A 73 -4.93 10.43 -19.91
C PHE A 73 -5.36 11.02 -21.27
N PRO A 74 -6.44 11.82 -21.35
CA PRO A 74 -6.92 12.39 -22.60
C PRO A 74 -6.10 13.61 -23.04
N LEU A 75 -4.94 13.37 -23.66
CA LEU A 75 -4.00 14.43 -24.07
C LEU A 75 -4.65 15.46 -25.02
N ASP A 76 -5.47 15.01 -25.99
CA ASP A 76 -6.12 15.88 -26.96
C ASP A 76 -7.02 16.93 -26.30
N LYS A 77 -7.76 16.52 -25.27
CA LYS A 77 -8.58 17.44 -24.48
C LYS A 77 -7.69 18.44 -23.72
N ALA A 78 -6.55 18.01 -23.19
CA ALA A 78 -5.61 18.91 -22.51
C ALA A 78 -4.97 19.94 -23.47
N ILE A 79 -4.67 19.53 -24.72
CA ILE A 79 -4.19 20.42 -25.78
C ILE A 79 -5.27 21.48 -26.10
N GLN A 80 -6.53 21.07 -26.24
CA GLN A 80 -7.65 21.99 -26.45
C GLN A 80 -7.81 22.99 -25.29
N TYR A 81 -7.60 22.55 -24.04
CA TYR A 81 -7.60 23.44 -22.87
C TYR A 81 -6.52 24.51 -22.96
N VAL A 82 -5.29 24.10 -23.29
CA VAL A 82 -4.16 25.02 -23.42
C VAL A 82 -4.43 26.05 -24.51
N LYS A 83 -5.01 25.65 -25.65
CA LYS A 83 -5.40 26.58 -26.73
C LYS A 83 -6.43 27.60 -26.26
N LEU A 84 -7.43 27.14 -25.52
CA LEU A 84 -8.53 27.98 -25.05
C LEU A 84 -8.12 28.95 -23.95
N ARG A 85 -7.32 28.49 -22.97
CA ARG A 85 -7.01 29.24 -21.74
C ARG A 85 -5.64 29.91 -21.74
N LYS A 86 -4.71 29.44 -22.58
CA LYS A 86 -3.34 29.96 -22.73
C LYS A 86 -2.60 30.21 -21.39
N PRO A 87 -2.60 29.25 -20.43
CA PRO A 87 -1.86 29.41 -19.20
C PRO A 87 -0.35 29.31 -19.44
N PHE A 88 0.46 29.72 -18.46
CA PHE A 88 1.89 29.39 -18.47
C PHE A 88 2.06 27.88 -18.29
N LEU A 89 2.79 27.23 -19.19
CA LEU A 89 3.00 25.78 -19.18
C LEU A 89 4.31 25.45 -18.49
N VAL A 90 4.28 24.58 -17.47
CA VAL A 90 5.51 24.04 -16.88
C VAL A 90 6.22 23.13 -17.89
N ASN A 91 5.48 22.18 -18.47
CA ASN A 91 5.94 21.39 -19.60
C ASN A 91 5.03 21.67 -20.79
N ASN A 92 5.60 21.74 -21.98
CA ASN A 92 4.82 21.84 -23.21
C ASN A 92 3.95 20.58 -23.35
N VAL A 93 2.62 20.78 -23.46
CA VAL A 93 1.63 19.68 -23.46
C VAL A 93 1.61 18.95 -24.79
N VAL A 94 1.64 19.67 -25.92
CA VAL A 94 1.57 19.05 -27.25
C VAL A 94 2.85 18.29 -27.59
N MET A 95 4.01 18.77 -27.14
CA MET A 95 5.30 18.09 -27.34
C MET A 95 5.44 16.76 -26.58
N GLN A 96 4.54 16.43 -25.66
CA GLN A 96 4.55 15.13 -24.97
C GLN A 96 4.26 13.98 -25.95
N SER A 97 3.52 14.24 -27.03
CA SER A 97 3.27 13.28 -28.11
C SER A 97 4.57 12.81 -28.79
N LEU A 98 5.64 13.63 -28.78
CA LEU A 98 6.93 13.27 -29.38
C LEU A 98 7.64 12.13 -28.63
N LEU A 99 7.27 11.89 -27.37
CA LEU A 99 7.85 10.85 -26.52
C LEU A 99 7.24 9.46 -26.77
N TRP A 100 6.13 9.37 -27.50
CA TRP A 100 5.41 8.11 -27.76
C TRP A 100 6.07 7.25 -28.83
N ASP A 101 6.94 7.80 -29.67
CA ASP A 101 7.68 7.04 -30.68
C ASP A 101 9.18 7.16 -30.42
N ARG A 102 9.82 6.02 -30.11
CA ARG A 102 11.25 5.97 -29.81
C ARG A 102 12.10 6.47 -30.97
N ARG A 103 11.64 6.32 -32.22
CA ARG A 103 12.37 6.79 -33.40
C ARG A 103 12.44 8.30 -33.45
N ILE A 104 11.37 9.01 -33.04
CA ILE A 104 11.38 10.47 -32.92
C ILE A 104 12.39 10.87 -31.85
N VAL A 105 12.31 10.27 -30.65
CA VAL A 105 13.22 10.55 -29.55
C VAL A 105 14.68 10.39 -30.00
N LEU A 106 15.00 9.24 -30.61
CA LEU A 106 16.34 8.92 -31.10
C LEU A 106 16.81 9.87 -32.20
N ALA A 107 15.94 10.28 -33.13
CA ALA A 107 16.29 11.22 -34.18
C ALA A 107 16.63 12.61 -33.60
N VAL A 108 15.87 13.06 -32.61
CA VAL A 108 16.14 14.33 -31.90
C VAL A 108 17.48 14.25 -31.15
N LEU A 109 17.75 13.15 -30.44
CA LEU A 109 19.03 12.95 -29.75
C LEU A 109 20.23 12.99 -30.72
N ASP A 110 20.11 12.34 -31.88
CA ASP A 110 21.14 12.35 -32.93
C ASP A 110 21.40 13.76 -33.46
N ALA A 111 20.33 14.51 -33.76
CA ALA A 111 20.44 15.87 -34.28
C ALA A 111 21.14 16.82 -33.29
N MET A 112 21.09 16.51 -32.00
CA MET A 112 21.71 17.26 -30.92
C MET A 112 23.13 16.79 -30.57
N GLY A 113 23.62 15.73 -31.22
CA GLY A 113 24.91 15.11 -30.92
C GLY A 113 24.96 14.45 -29.55
N ILE A 114 23.82 13.98 -29.03
CA ILE A 114 23.76 13.29 -27.74
C ILE A 114 24.09 11.80 -27.94
N PRO A 115 25.09 11.25 -27.23
CA PRO A 115 25.44 9.84 -27.38
C PRO A 115 24.32 8.90 -26.92
N THR A 116 24.13 7.85 -27.69
CA THR A 116 23.17 6.76 -27.48
C THR A 116 23.81 5.45 -27.90
N PRO A 117 23.37 4.29 -27.40
CA PRO A 117 23.94 3.00 -27.83
C PRO A 117 23.89 2.85 -29.37
N PRO A 118 24.92 2.20 -29.97
CA PRO A 118 24.87 1.81 -31.38
C PRO A 118 23.59 1.04 -31.68
N ARG A 119 22.90 1.40 -32.77
CA ARG A 119 21.57 0.88 -33.06
C ARG A 119 21.28 0.63 -34.54
N LEU A 120 20.39 -0.33 -34.79
CA LEU A 120 19.68 -0.54 -36.05
C LEU A 120 18.19 -0.25 -35.83
N VAL A 121 17.52 0.34 -36.82
CA VAL A 121 16.09 0.68 -36.74
C VAL A 121 15.37 0.01 -37.89
N ILE A 122 14.36 -0.79 -37.57
CA ILE A 122 13.49 -1.46 -38.54
C ILE A 122 12.12 -0.79 -38.51
N THR A 123 11.73 -0.19 -39.63
CA THR A 123 10.43 0.44 -39.84
C THR A 123 9.61 -0.38 -40.83
N ARG A 124 8.43 -0.84 -40.39
CA ARG A 124 7.47 -1.61 -41.23
C ARG A 124 6.10 -0.96 -41.32
N ASP A 125 5.85 0.08 -40.52
CA ASP A 125 4.57 0.76 -40.32
C ASP A 125 4.43 2.10 -41.06
N GLY A 126 5.36 2.43 -41.97
CA GLY A 126 5.39 3.71 -42.69
C GLY A 126 6.05 4.86 -41.93
N GLY A 127 6.59 4.61 -40.73
CA GLY A 127 7.35 5.59 -39.95
C GLY A 127 6.54 6.30 -38.87
N PRO A 128 7.19 7.21 -38.11
CA PRO A 128 6.54 7.93 -37.01
C PRO A 128 5.41 8.87 -37.47
N LYS A 129 4.33 8.92 -36.69
CA LYS A 129 3.25 9.91 -36.87
C LYS A 129 3.53 11.11 -35.98
N ILE A 130 3.57 12.31 -36.58
CA ILE A 130 3.89 13.55 -35.89
C ILE A 130 2.66 14.46 -35.89
N ASP A 131 2.32 14.97 -34.71
CA ASP A 131 1.36 16.08 -34.58
C ASP A 131 2.00 17.37 -35.15
N PRO A 132 1.38 18.03 -36.15
CA PRO A 132 1.92 19.26 -36.74
C PRO A 132 2.20 20.38 -35.73
N GLU A 133 1.37 20.50 -34.69
CA GLU A 133 1.55 21.50 -33.65
C GLU A 133 2.71 21.13 -32.70
N ALA A 134 2.96 19.83 -32.50
CA ALA A 134 4.14 19.38 -31.78
C ALA A 134 5.42 19.68 -32.57
N ALA A 135 5.39 19.53 -33.90
CA ALA A 135 6.50 19.87 -34.78
C ALA A 135 6.78 21.38 -34.77
N GLU A 136 5.74 22.22 -34.86
CA GLU A 136 5.86 23.67 -34.77
C GLU A 136 6.43 24.09 -33.40
N ALA A 137 5.89 23.54 -32.30
CA ALA A 137 6.40 23.81 -30.96
C ALA A 137 7.86 23.38 -30.78
N PHE A 138 8.27 22.24 -31.37
CA PHE A 138 9.66 21.78 -31.37
C PHE A 138 10.57 22.74 -32.13
N GLU A 139 10.16 23.20 -33.31
CA GLU A 139 10.92 24.16 -34.12
C GLU A 139 11.05 25.50 -33.37
N GLN A 140 9.99 25.99 -32.73
CA GLN A 140 10.05 27.20 -31.90
C GLN A 140 11.01 27.05 -30.70
N CYS A 141 11.09 25.86 -30.10
CA CYS A 141 11.96 25.62 -28.94
C CYS A 141 13.43 25.42 -29.32
N THR A 142 13.71 24.82 -30.49
CA THR A 142 15.05 24.33 -30.86
C THR A 142 15.65 25.02 -32.08
N GLY A 143 14.84 25.63 -32.94
CA GLY A 143 15.23 26.12 -34.25
C GLY A 143 15.44 25.03 -35.30
N MET A 144 15.07 23.78 -35.02
CA MET A 144 15.27 22.65 -35.92
C MET A 144 13.96 22.16 -36.54
N ASP A 145 13.98 21.84 -37.83
CA ASP A 145 12.86 21.20 -38.53
C ASP A 145 12.78 19.71 -38.17
N LEU A 146 11.71 19.34 -37.46
CA LEU A 146 11.47 17.98 -37.01
C LEU A 146 11.27 16.99 -38.18
N TYR A 147 10.56 17.40 -39.24
CA TYR A 147 10.30 16.55 -40.41
C TYR A 147 11.61 16.21 -41.14
N ARG A 148 12.54 17.16 -41.19
CA ARG A 148 13.88 16.92 -41.74
C ARG A 148 14.68 15.94 -40.90
N ILE A 149 14.62 16.06 -39.57
CA ILE A 149 15.37 15.19 -38.63
C ILE A 149 14.87 13.74 -38.70
N ILE A 150 13.56 13.52 -38.81
CA ILE A 150 12.96 12.18 -38.80
C ILE A 150 12.89 11.54 -40.20
N ALA A 151 13.28 12.25 -41.26
CA ALA A 151 13.16 11.77 -42.64
C ALA A 151 13.80 10.39 -42.89
N LYS A 152 14.88 10.06 -42.17
CA LYS A 152 15.55 8.75 -42.23
C LYS A 152 14.70 7.58 -41.71
N TYR A 153 13.67 7.85 -40.92
CA TYR A 153 12.75 6.86 -40.36
C TYR A 153 11.34 6.94 -40.97
N ALA A 154 11.11 7.86 -41.90
CA ALA A 154 9.81 8.10 -42.52
C ALA A 154 9.43 7.08 -43.61
N ARG A 155 10.26 6.05 -43.85
CA ARG A 155 10.05 5.05 -44.89
C ARG A 155 10.31 3.66 -44.34
N ASN A 156 9.64 2.67 -44.94
CA ASN A 156 9.88 1.28 -44.61
C ASN A 156 11.30 0.87 -44.98
N THR A 157 11.92 0.12 -44.08
CA THR A 157 13.24 -0.47 -44.26
C THR A 157 13.18 -1.50 -45.38
N LYS A 158 14.08 -1.40 -46.37
CA LYS A 158 14.03 -2.22 -47.59
C LYS A 158 14.77 -3.54 -47.47
N GLU A 159 15.93 -3.52 -46.85
CA GLU A 159 16.82 -4.68 -46.74
C GLU A 159 16.99 -5.05 -45.27
N ILE A 160 16.41 -6.20 -44.91
CA ILE A 160 16.50 -6.78 -43.56
C ILE A 160 16.92 -8.23 -43.74
N LYS A 161 18.05 -8.61 -43.15
CA LYS A 161 18.44 -10.02 -43.00
C LYS A 161 18.57 -10.31 -41.51
N MET A 162 17.90 -11.36 -41.06
CA MET A 162 17.96 -11.82 -39.67
C MET A 162 18.50 -13.24 -39.71
N GLU A 163 19.74 -13.39 -39.26
CA GLU A 163 20.38 -14.68 -39.05
C GLU A 163 20.29 -15.06 -37.57
N GLU A 164 20.72 -16.27 -37.21
CA GLU A 164 20.60 -16.78 -35.84
C GLU A 164 21.23 -15.82 -34.83
N ASP A 165 22.44 -15.31 -35.09
CA ASP A 165 23.20 -14.47 -34.15
C ASP A 165 23.44 -13.04 -34.63
N THR A 166 23.03 -12.68 -35.85
CA THR A 166 23.31 -11.36 -36.45
C THR A 166 22.08 -10.79 -37.16
N ILE A 167 21.86 -9.49 -36.99
CA ILE A 167 20.86 -8.72 -37.73
C ILE A 167 21.59 -7.77 -38.67
N GLU A 168 21.24 -7.78 -39.95
CA GLU A 168 21.72 -6.84 -40.96
C GLU A 168 20.56 -5.98 -41.46
N VAL A 169 20.73 -4.66 -41.39
CA VAL A 169 19.77 -3.66 -41.89
C VAL A 169 20.48 -2.67 -42.78
N GLU A 170 20.10 -2.61 -44.05
CA GLU A 170 20.65 -1.67 -45.06
C GLU A 170 22.19 -1.62 -45.06
N GLY A 171 22.82 -2.80 -45.05
CA GLY A 171 24.29 -2.96 -45.07
C GLY A 171 24.99 -2.76 -43.73
N LYS A 172 24.27 -2.52 -42.63
CA LYS A 172 24.82 -2.45 -41.27
C LYS A 172 24.44 -3.68 -40.47
N SER A 173 25.43 -4.37 -39.90
CA SER A 173 25.22 -5.56 -39.08
C SER A 173 25.37 -5.29 -37.58
N MET A 174 24.66 -6.08 -36.77
CA MET A 174 24.77 -6.13 -35.32
C MET A 174 24.66 -7.59 -34.87
N THR A 175 25.66 -8.07 -34.15
CA THR A 175 25.71 -9.44 -33.61
C THR A 175 25.26 -9.45 -32.15
N LYS A 176 24.67 -10.55 -31.67
CA LYS A 176 24.37 -10.75 -30.25
C LYS A 176 25.61 -10.49 -29.40
N THR A 177 25.52 -9.81 -28.26
CA THR A 177 24.31 -9.56 -27.46
C THR A 177 23.69 -8.19 -27.74
N PHE A 178 22.40 -8.16 -28.07
CA PHE A 178 21.66 -6.92 -28.37
C PHE A 178 20.28 -6.88 -27.69
N ILE A 179 19.71 -5.68 -27.64
CA ILE A 179 18.40 -5.34 -27.06
C ILE A 179 17.42 -5.03 -28.20
N GLU A 180 16.25 -5.63 -28.19
CA GLU A 180 15.12 -5.34 -29.09
C GLU A 180 14.06 -4.52 -28.33
N LYS A 181 13.82 -3.28 -28.77
CA LYS A 181 12.80 -2.37 -28.21
C LYS A 181 11.69 -2.12 -29.23
N PRO A 182 10.40 -2.15 -28.83
CA PRO A 182 9.30 -1.70 -29.69
C PRO A 182 9.46 -0.23 -30.10
N ALA A 183 9.04 0.14 -31.31
CA ALA A 183 9.00 1.55 -31.73
C ALA A 183 8.07 2.41 -30.86
N ASP A 184 6.98 1.81 -30.36
CA ASP A 184 6.09 2.41 -29.37
C ASP A 184 6.82 2.60 -28.02
N GLY A 185 6.95 3.86 -27.60
CA GLY A 185 7.59 4.27 -26.35
C GLY A 185 6.84 3.81 -25.09
N GLU A 186 5.53 3.62 -25.17
CA GLU A 186 4.70 3.15 -24.05
C GLU A 186 4.71 1.62 -23.91
N ASN A 187 5.20 0.91 -24.94
CA ASN A 187 5.39 -0.53 -24.88
C ASN A 187 6.75 -0.86 -24.23
N HIS A 188 6.67 -1.47 -23.04
CA HIS A 188 7.84 -1.84 -22.23
C HIS A 188 8.23 -3.32 -22.36
N ASN A 189 7.69 -4.05 -23.35
CA ASN A 189 8.07 -5.43 -23.62
C ASN A 189 9.35 -5.43 -24.46
N ILE A 190 10.48 -5.43 -23.78
CA ILE A 190 11.83 -5.33 -24.36
C ILE A 190 12.50 -6.70 -24.26
N ASN A 191 13.16 -7.15 -25.32
CA ASN A 191 13.88 -8.43 -25.32
C ASN A 191 15.39 -8.19 -25.33
N ILE A 192 16.15 -9.07 -24.69
CA ILE A 192 17.61 -9.14 -24.78
C ILE A 192 17.96 -10.50 -25.32
N TYR A 193 18.82 -10.56 -26.34
CA TYR A 193 19.25 -11.79 -26.97
C TYR A 193 20.72 -12.03 -26.67
N TYR A 194 21.03 -13.10 -25.95
CA TYR A 194 22.40 -13.42 -25.54
C TYR A 194 23.14 -14.22 -26.61
N SER A 195 24.43 -13.93 -26.78
CA SER A 195 25.30 -14.76 -27.62
C SER A 195 25.50 -16.14 -27.00
N LYS A 196 25.90 -17.12 -27.82
CA LYS A 196 26.24 -18.47 -27.34
C LYS A 196 27.33 -18.45 -26.27
N GLU A 197 28.30 -17.53 -26.39
CA GLU A 197 29.35 -17.30 -25.39
C GLU A 197 28.82 -16.83 -24.03
N LYS A 198 27.66 -16.16 -24.00
CA LYS A 198 26.97 -15.72 -22.78
C LYS A 198 25.87 -16.69 -22.33
N GLY A 199 25.89 -17.93 -22.82
CA GLY A 199 24.95 -18.99 -22.44
C GLY A 199 23.72 -19.11 -23.32
N GLY A 200 23.58 -18.31 -24.38
CA GLY A 200 22.44 -18.35 -25.31
C GLY A 200 21.10 -17.96 -24.67
N GLY A 201 20.02 -18.18 -25.40
CA GLY A 201 18.67 -17.74 -25.01
C GLY A 201 18.55 -16.22 -24.92
N GLY A 202 17.63 -15.76 -24.08
CA GLY A 202 17.36 -14.33 -23.94
C GLY A 202 16.67 -13.96 -22.64
N ARG A 203 16.38 -12.67 -22.49
CA ARG A 203 15.68 -12.12 -21.32
C ARG A 203 14.55 -11.21 -21.76
N ARG A 204 13.36 -11.42 -21.21
CA ARG A 204 12.16 -10.62 -21.46
C ARG A 204 12.01 -9.60 -20.35
N LEU A 205 12.16 -8.33 -20.67
CA LEU A 205 11.88 -7.22 -19.77
C LEU A 205 10.41 -6.84 -19.91
N PHE A 206 9.80 -6.50 -18.79
CA PHE A 206 8.40 -6.12 -18.74
C PHE A 206 8.16 -5.06 -17.67
N ARG A 207 7.01 -4.38 -17.76
CA ARG A 207 6.59 -3.44 -16.71
C ARG A 207 6.49 -4.21 -15.38
N LYS A 208 7.29 -3.77 -14.39
CA LYS A 208 7.49 -4.43 -13.10
C LYS A 208 6.22 -5.05 -12.51
N ILE A 209 6.26 -6.35 -12.23
CA ILE A 209 5.20 -7.12 -11.56
C ILE A 209 5.82 -7.70 -10.28
N GLY A 210 5.32 -7.28 -9.11
CA GLY A 210 5.90 -7.66 -7.82
C GLY A 210 7.36 -7.25 -7.70
N ASN A 211 8.24 -8.21 -7.39
CA ASN A 211 9.69 -8.05 -7.28
C ASN A 211 10.45 -8.36 -8.59
N LYS A 212 9.76 -8.61 -9.71
CA LYS A 212 10.39 -8.88 -11.01
C LYS A 212 10.27 -7.71 -11.98
N SER A 213 11.35 -7.44 -12.73
CA SER A 213 11.40 -6.52 -13.87
C SER A 213 11.78 -7.20 -15.19
N SER A 214 12.20 -8.46 -15.13
CA SER A 214 12.51 -9.28 -16.30
C SER A 214 12.51 -10.76 -15.93
N GLU A 215 12.52 -11.63 -16.93
CA GLU A 215 12.69 -13.08 -16.76
C GLU A 215 13.59 -13.65 -17.87
N PHE A 216 14.43 -14.62 -17.51
CA PHE A 216 15.26 -15.34 -18.49
C PHE A 216 14.38 -16.37 -19.22
N ASP A 217 14.57 -16.48 -20.53
CA ASP A 217 13.87 -17.41 -21.40
C ASP A 217 14.91 -18.13 -22.27
N PRO A 218 15.16 -19.43 -22.04
CA PRO A 218 16.14 -20.20 -22.81
C PRO A 218 15.73 -20.39 -24.27
N GLU A 219 14.43 -20.29 -24.59
CA GLU A 219 13.90 -20.47 -25.95
C GLU A 219 13.91 -19.15 -26.74
N LEU A 220 14.25 -18.03 -26.11
CA LEU A 220 14.34 -16.73 -26.77
C LEU A 220 15.64 -16.59 -27.58
N SER A 221 15.68 -17.22 -28.75
CA SER A 221 16.86 -17.23 -29.62
C SER A 221 16.78 -16.25 -30.81
N SER A 222 15.56 -16.00 -31.32
CA SER A 222 15.35 -15.20 -32.54
C SER A 222 14.54 -13.92 -32.30
N PRO A 223 14.93 -12.80 -32.94
CA PRO A 223 14.15 -11.56 -33.00
C PRO A 223 12.75 -11.71 -33.59
N LYS A 224 11.90 -10.70 -33.40
CA LYS A 224 10.56 -10.68 -34.00
C LYS A 224 10.58 -10.23 -35.46
N GLU A 225 9.93 -11.03 -36.32
CA GLU A 225 9.81 -10.75 -37.76
C GLU A 225 8.77 -9.65 -38.08
N GLU A 226 7.73 -9.52 -37.25
CA GLU A 226 6.65 -8.54 -37.43
C GLU A 226 6.80 -7.33 -36.53
N GLY A 227 6.32 -6.16 -36.97
CA GLY A 227 6.35 -4.90 -36.22
C GLY A 227 7.57 -4.01 -36.48
N SER A 228 7.58 -2.81 -35.90
CA SER A 228 8.70 -1.86 -35.99
C SER A 228 9.52 -1.88 -34.70
N TRP A 229 10.83 -2.00 -34.82
CA TRP A 229 11.75 -2.29 -33.70
C TRP A 229 13.03 -1.46 -33.77
N ILE A 230 13.61 -1.20 -32.61
CA ILE A 230 14.94 -0.63 -32.45
C ILE A 230 15.81 -1.72 -31.83
N TYR A 231 16.89 -2.09 -32.53
CA TYR A 231 17.91 -2.99 -32.03
C TYR A 231 19.10 -2.18 -31.53
N GLU A 232 19.42 -2.27 -30.24
CA GLU A 232 20.53 -1.55 -29.63
C GLU A 232 21.58 -2.54 -29.12
N GLN A 233 22.86 -2.19 -29.23
CA GLN A 233 23.93 -2.98 -28.61
C GLN A 233 23.74 -3.01 -27.09
N LEU A 234 23.84 -4.20 -26.47
CA LEU A 234 23.86 -4.30 -25.01
C LEU A 234 25.19 -3.75 -24.50
N MET A 235 25.14 -2.55 -23.92
CA MET A 235 26.32 -1.90 -23.36
C MET A 235 26.65 -2.48 -21.98
N GLU A 236 27.90 -2.90 -21.78
CA GLU A 236 28.37 -3.40 -20.48
C GLU A 236 28.73 -2.23 -19.56
N THR A 237 28.17 -2.21 -18.36
CA THR A 237 28.45 -1.17 -17.35
C THR A 237 29.27 -1.75 -16.22
N GLU A 238 30.14 -0.93 -15.63
CA GLU A 238 31.07 -1.36 -14.56
C GLU A 238 30.33 -1.90 -13.32
N ASN A 239 29.18 -1.29 -12.97
CA ASN A 239 28.43 -1.62 -11.76
C ASN A 239 27.08 -2.31 -12.03
N SER A 240 26.72 -2.59 -13.29
CA SER A 240 25.39 -3.13 -13.65
C SER A 240 24.22 -2.25 -13.16
N GLU A 241 24.38 -0.93 -13.25
CA GLU A 241 23.42 0.08 -12.80
C GLU A 241 22.95 0.98 -13.93
N ASP A 242 21.66 1.34 -13.90
CA ASP A 242 21.12 2.43 -14.72
C ASP A 242 21.14 3.72 -13.89
N ILE A 243 21.50 4.86 -14.50
CA ILE A 243 21.41 6.18 -13.85
C ILE A 243 20.14 6.88 -14.34
N LYS A 244 19.29 7.27 -13.40
CA LYS A 244 18.11 8.10 -13.66
C LYS A 244 18.40 9.55 -13.35
N LEU A 245 18.23 10.41 -14.34
CA LEU A 245 18.37 11.86 -14.21
C LEU A 245 16.99 12.52 -14.14
N TYR A 246 16.89 13.58 -13.34
CA TYR A 246 15.67 14.35 -13.10
C TYR A 246 15.97 15.84 -13.19
N THR A 247 15.50 16.49 -14.25
CA THR A 247 15.65 17.94 -14.42
C THR A 247 14.51 18.69 -13.75
N VAL A 248 14.80 19.88 -13.23
CA VAL A 248 13.82 20.93 -12.96
C VAL A 248 14.33 22.23 -13.58
N GLY A 249 13.87 22.48 -14.80
CA GLY A 249 14.42 23.51 -15.66
C GLY A 249 15.90 23.25 -15.99
N PRO A 250 16.60 24.26 -16.51
CA PRO A 250 17.98 24.09 -17.00
C PRO A 250 19.04 24.10 -15.88
N THR A 251 18.65 24.40 -14.63
CA THR A 251 19.61 24.72 -13.55
C THR A 251 19.78 23.62 -12.51
N PHE A 252 18.79 22.75 -12.35
CA PHE A 252 18.81 21.72 -11.32
C PHE A 252 18.59 20.35 -11.93
N ILE A 253 19.50 19.43 -11.61
CA ILE A 253 19.49 18.06 -12.09
C ILE A 253 19.82 17.17 -10.90
N HIS A 254 18.94 16.22 -10.60
CA HIS A 254 19.15 15.20 -9.57
C HIS A 254 19.38 13.85 -10.24
N ALA A 255 20.28 13.04 -9.68
CA ALA A 255 20.63 11.75 -10.24
C ALA A 255 20.60 10.63 -9.20
N GLU A 256 20.06 9.48 -9.60
CA GLU A 256 19.99 8.29 -8.77
C GLU A 256 20.38 7.04 -9.57
N THR A 257 21.16 6.15 -8.99
CA THR A 257 21.41 4.81 -9.55
C THR A 257 20.35 3.83 -9.11
N ARG A 258 20.12 2.82 -9.95
CA ARG A 258 19.33 1.63 -9.63
C ARG A 258 19.95 0.41 -10.30
N LYS A 259 19.67 -0.77 -9.77
CA LYS A 259 20.06 -2.02 -10.42
C LYS A 259 19.45 -2.12 -11.82
N SER A 260 20.26 -2.45 -12.81
CA SER A 260 19.81 -2.61 -14.19
C SER A 260 18.88 -3.83 -14.31
N PRO A 261 17.76 -3.73 -15.05
CA PRO A 261 16.86 -4.86 -15.26
C PRO A 261 17.49 -5.98 -16.12
N THR A 262 18.65 -5.75 -16.72
CA THR A 262 19.37 -6.69 -17.58
C THR A 262 20.08 -7.82 -16.83
N VAL A 263 20.27 -7.69 -15.51
CA VAL A 263 21.04 -8.62 -14.67
C VAL A 263 20.25 -9.90 -14.36
N ASP A 264 19.47 -9.91 -13.28
CA ASP A 264 18.67 -11.07 -12.83
C ASP A 264 17.15 -10.79 -12.86
N GLY A 265 16.75 -9.54 -13.06
CA GLY A 265 15.36 -9.12 -13.01
C GLY A 265 14.79 -8.93 -11.61
N LEU A 266 15.58 -9.12 -10.55
CA LEU A 266 15.13 -8.96 -9.16
C LEU A 266 15.22 -7.50 -8.73
N VAL A 267 14.08 -6.95 -8.33
CA VAL A 267 13.92 -5.58 -7.85
C VAL A 267 13.98 -5.58 -6.33
N LYS A 268 15.07 -5.06 -5.77
CA LYS A 268 15.16 -4.80 -4.33
C LYS A 268 14.28 -3.63 -3.96
N ARG A 269 13.38 -3.83 -2.99
CA ARG A 269 12.44 -2.81 -2.53
C ARG A 269 12.63 -2.49 -1.05
N ASN A 270 12.45 -1.22 -0.71
CA ASN A 270 12.38 -0.75 0.68
C ASN A 270 10.98 -0.97 1.28
N THR A 271 10.79 -0.53 2.51
CA THR A 271 9.54 -0.57 3.28
C THR A 271 8.36 0.21 2.67
N ASP A 272 8.63 1.23 1.84
CA ASP A 272 7.63 1.91 0.99
C ASP A 272 7.16 1.02 -0.20
N GLY A 273 7.74 -0.17 -0.36
CA GLY A 273 7.59 -1.00 -1.56
C GLY A 273 8.21 -0.35 -2.80
N LYS A 274 9.08 0.65 -2.65
CA LYS A 274 9.78 1.32 -3.76
C LYS A 274 11.11 0.64 -4.00
N GLU A 275 11.52 0.61 -5.27
CA GLU A 275 12.86 0.19 -5.65
C GLU A 275 13.92 1.02 -4.92
N ILE A 276 14.93 0.35 -4.36
CA ILE A 276 16.06 1.00 -3.70
C ILE A 276 16.90 1.73 -4.74
N ARG A 277 17.32 2.95 -4.38
CA ARG A 277 18.08 3.84 -5.22
C ARG A 277 19.11 4.59 -4.39
N TYR A 278 20.22 4.96 -5.02
CA TYR A 278 21.29 5.70 -4.37
C TYR A 278 21.57 6.97 -5.13
N CYS A 279 21.80 8.08 -4.43
CA CYS A 279 22.20 9.32 -5.09
C CYS A 279 23.58 9.13 -5.74
N THR A 280 23.79 9.71 -6.92
CA THR A 280 25.07 9.69 -7.62
C THR A 280 25.42 11.09 -8.10
N GLU A 281 26.71 11.40 -8.16
CA GLU A 281 27.20 12.66 -8.69
C GLU A 281 27.21 12.64 -10.22
N LEU A 282 27.03 13.79 -10.85
CA LEU A 282 27.06 13.94 -12.30
C LEU A 282 28.34 14.61 -12.78
N SER A 283 28.81 14.16 -13.94
CA SER A 283 29.82 14.88 -14.72
C SER A 283 29.20 16.08 -15.44
N SER A 284 30.03 17.06 -15.81
CA SER A 284 29.57 18.22 -16.59
C SER A 284 28.97 17.84 -17.95
N GLU A 285 29.44 16.74 -18.55
CA GLU A 285 28.89 16.20 -19.80
C GLU A 285 27.47 15.66 -19.60
N GLU A 286 27.23 14.89 -18.53
CA GLU A 286 25.91 14.36 -18.18
C GLU A 286 24.91 15.47 -17.83
N GLU A 287 25.36 16.50 -17.12
CA GLU A 287 24.53 17.66 -16.83
C GLU A 287 24.09 18.36 -18.12
N GLU A 288 25.03 18.58 -19.05
CA GLU A 288 24.74 19.24 -20.32
C GLU A 288 23.79 18.42 -21.20
N ILE A 289 23.96 17.09 -21.21
CA ILE A 289 23.00 16.18 -21.87
C ILE A 289 21.60 16.38 -21.29
N ALA A 290 21.45 16.38 -19.96
CA ALA A 290 20.15 16.54 -19.33
C ALA A 290 19.51 17.91 -19.64
N ARG A 291 20.29 19.01 -19.62
CA ARG A 291 19.81 20.35 -20.00
C ARG A 291 19.31 20.39 -21.44
N LYS A 292 20.11 19.84 -22.35
CA LYS A 292 19.80 19.74 -23.78
C LYS A 292 18.50 18.97 -23.99
N VAL A 293 18.37 17.77 -23.42
CA VAL A 293 17.17 16.93 -23.54
C VAL A 293 15.93 17.65 -22.99
N SER A 294 16.02 18.22 -21.78
CA SER A 294 14.91 18.97 -21.18
C SER A 294 14.41 20.10 -22.08
N LYS A 295 15.34 20.89 -22.65
CA LYS A 295 15.01 21.98 -23.58
C LYS A 295 14.40 21.47 -24.87
N ALA A 296 14.99 20.45 -25.49
CA ALA A 296 14.58 19.98 -26.81
C ALA A 296 13.18 19.37 -26.84
N PHE A 297 12.78 18.68 -25.76
CA PHE A 297 11.42 18.14 -25.64
C PHE A 297 10.44 19.12 -24.97
N GLY A 298 10.87 20.35 -24.64
CA GLY A 298 10.01 21.33 -23.97
C GLY A 298 9.52 20.88 -22.60
N GLN A 299 10.30 20.03 -21.91
CA GLN A 299 9.95 19.43 -20.61
C GLN A 299 10.83 20.03 -19.52
N THR A 300 10.33 21.05 -18.81
CA THR A 300 11.03 21.66 -17.65
C THR A 300 11.30 20.61 -16.58
N VAL A 301 10.27 19.87 -16.17
CA VAL A 301 10.41 18.70 -15.31
C VAL A 301 10.52 17.47 -16.20
N CYS A 302 11.71 16.89 -16.32
CA CYS A 302 11.99 15.79 -17.24
C CYS A 302 12.79 14.68 -16.56
N GLY A 303 12.47 13.43 -16.88
CA GLY A 303 13.24 12.25 -16.51
C GLY A 303 13.89 11.60 -17.73
N LEU A 304 15.14 11.17 -17.59
CA LEU A 304 15.85 10.39 -18.61
C LEU A 304 16.75 9.34 -17.94
N ASP A 305 17.04 8.28 -18.67
CA ASP A 305 17.91 7.19 -18.21
C ASP A 305 19.20 7.19 -19.05
N ILE A 306 20.34 7.03 -18.37
CA ILE A 306 21.65 6.93 -19.00
C ILE A 306 22.44 5.73 -18.47
N LEU A 307 23.43 5.29 -19.26
CA LEU A 307 24.45 4.33 -18.85
C LEU A 307 25.83 4.99 -18.86
N ARG A 308 26.68 4.63 -17.90
CA ARG A 308 28.12 4.94 -17.92
C ARG A 308 28.88 3.74 -18.46
N VAL A 309 29.57 3.93 -19.58
CA VAL A 309 30.36 2.88 -20.22
C VAL A 309 31.74 3.45 -20.49
N SER A 310 32.76 2.90 -19.84
CA SER A 310 34.15 3.37 -19.93
C SER A 310 34.27 4.89 -19.71
N GLY A 311 33.57 5.39 -18.69
CA GLY A 311 33.54 6.82 -18.33
C GLY A 311 32.69 7.72 -19.23
N LYS A 312 32.03 7.20 -20.28
CA LYS A 312 31.18 7.99 -21.19
C LYS A 312 29.68 7.78 -20.95
N PRO A 313 28.85 8.84 -21.04
CA PRO A 313 27.41 8.74 -20.87
C PRO A 313 26.69 8.37 -22.16
N TYR A 314 25.73 7.45 -22.08
CA TYR A 314 24.86 7.06 -23.19
C TYR A 314 23.40 7.14 -22.77
N VAL A 315 22.59 7.95 -23.46
CA VAL A 315 21.15 8.05 -23.20
C VAL A 315 20.44 6.81 -23.75
N ILE A 316 19.64 6.16 -22.90
CA ILE A 316 18.92 4.92 -23.25
C ILE A 316 17.39 5.09 -23.27
N ASP A 317 16.86 6.13 -22.60
CA ASP A 317 15.42 6.41 -22.54
C ASP A 317 15.14 7.87 -22.12
N VAL A 318 14.08 8.48 -22.66
CA VAL A 318 13.58 9.82 -22.28
C VAL A 318 12.10 9.69 -21.93
N ASN A 319 11.74 10.00 -20.69
CA ASN A 319 10.43 9.68 -20.11
C ASN A 319 9.46 10.88 -20.04
N GLY A 320 9.94 12.12 -20.28
CA GLY A 320 9.16 13.32 -20.01
C GLY A 320 8.93 13.51 -18.51
N TRP A 321 7.71 13.83 -18.07
CA TRP A 321 7.43 14.16 -16.67
C TRP A 321 7.79 13.01 -15.70
N SER A 322 8.75 13.25 -14.80
CA SER A 322 9.18 12.27 -13.80
C SER A 322 9.64 12.94 -12.52
N PHE A 323 9.34 12.33 -11.38
CA PHE A 323 9.72 12.83 -10.06
C PHE A 323 10.70 11.92 -9.36
N VAL A 324 11.59 12.54 -8.60
CA VAL A 324 12.36 11.86 -7.54
C VAL A 324 11.41 11.45 -6.41
N LYS A 325 11.66 10.28 -5.83
CA LYS A 325 10.83 9.70 -4.77
C LYS A 325 11.61 9.69 -3.45
N GLY A 326 11.07 10.36 -2.43
CA GLY A 326 11.62 10.30 -1.07
C GLY A 326 12.76 11.28 -0.79
N SER A 327 13.01 12.28 -1.66
CA SER A 327 14.02 13.32 -1.44
C SER A 327 13.36 14.66 -1.15
N ASP A 328 13.37 15.10 0.11
CA ASP A 328 12.87 16.43 0.48
C ASP A 328 13.70 17.56 -0.15
N TYR A 329 15.02 17.37 -0.29
CA TYR A 329 15.88 18.30 -1.01
C TYR A 329 15.41 18.51 -2.46
N TYR A 330 15.08 17.44 -3.19
CA TYR A 330 14.50 17.56 -4.53
C TYR A 330 13.16 18.30 -4.51
N TYR A 331 12.30 18.03 -3.52
CA TYR A 331 10.99 18.70 -3.41
C TYR A 331 11.13 20.19 -3.13
N ASP A 332 12.07 20.58 -2.26
CA ASP A 332 12.39 21.98 -1.96
C ASP A 332 12.88 22.71 -3.21
N GLN A 333 13.88 22.15 -3.90
CA GLN A 333 14.43 22.73 -5.12
C GLN A 333 13.40 22.82 -6.24
N CYS A 334 12.58 21.77 -6.41
CA CYS A 334 11.55 21.75 -7.44
C CYS A 334 10.52 22.85 -7.22
N ALA A 335 9.97 22.97 -6.01
CA ALA A 335 8.98 24.00 -5.69
C ALA A 335 9.55 25.42 -5.82
N ARG A 336 10.79 25.65 -5.37
CA ARG A 336 11.48 26.94 -5.51
C ARG A 336 11.63 27.35 -6.97
N LEU A 337 12.16 26.46 -7.81
CA LEU A 337 12.40 26.77 -9.22
C LEU A 337 11.11 26.96 -10.02
N LEU A 338 10.06 26.20 -9.70
CA LEU A 338 8.73 26.44 -10.27
C LEU A 338 8.19 27.81 -9.86
N SER A 339 8.29 28.18 -8.59
CA SER A 339 7.87 29.51 -8.11
C SER A 339 8.62 30.65 -8.79
N GLU A 340 9.94 30.53 -8.97
CA GLU A 340 10.74 31.51 -9.71
C GLU A 340 10.31 31.61 -11.19
N ALA A 341 10.04 30.48 -11.85
CA ALA A 341 9.54 30.47 -13.22
C ALA A 341 8.17 31.15 -13.33
N PHE A 342 7.27 30.86 -12.39
CA PHE A 342 5.96 31.49 -12.29
C PHE A 342 6.08 33.00 -12.13
N TYR A 343 6.89 33.46 -11.19
CA TYR A 343 7.12 34.88 -10.93
C TYR A 343 7.69 35.59 -12.17
N ARG A 344 8.70 35.02 -12.82
CA ARG A 344 9.26 35.57 -14.08
C ARG A 344 8.22 35.63 -15.20
N SER A 345 7.36 34.62 -15.31
CA SER A 345 6.30 34.63 -16.33
C SER A 345 5.30 35.76 -16.10
N VAL A 346 4.98 36.07 -14.83
CA VAL A 346 4.09 37.17 -14.45
C VAL A 346 4.73 38.51 -14.78
N GLN A 347 6.02 38.71 -14.47
CA GLN A 347 6.74 39.95 -14.78
C GLN A 347 6.81 40.25 -16.28
N ARG A 348 6.75 39.23 -17.14
CA ARG A 348 6.76 39.38 -18.60
C ARG A 348 5.38 39.68 -19.19
N ARG A 349 4.29 39.62 -18.40
CA ARG A 349 2.94 39.93 -18.90
C ARG A 349 2.80 41.44 -19.11
N PRO A 350 2.17 41.91 -20.21
CA PRO A 350 1.93 43.34 -20.44
C PRO A 350 1.07 43.95 -19.32
N SER A 351 1.41 45.16 -18.87
CA SER A 351 0.79 45.86 -17.74
C SER A 351 -0.72 46.16 -17.90
N MET A 352 -1.26 46.03 -19.12
CA MET A 352 -2.65 46.36 -19.48
C MET A 352 -3.58 45.14 -19.59
N VAL A 353 -3.10 43.91 -19.42
CA VAL A 353 -3.98 42.73 -19.43
C VAL A 353 -4.63 42.62 -18.05
N ASP A 354 -5.96 42.64 -17.98
CA ASP A 354 -6.67 42.33 -16.75
C ASP A 354 -6.31 40.90 -16.33
N THR A 355 -5.54 40.79 -15.26
CA THR A 355 -4.95 39.52 -14.82
C THR A 355 -5.88 38.68 -13.97
N MET A 356 -7.14 39.10 -13.79
CA MET A 356 -8.11 38.33 -13.04
C MET A 356 -8.77 37.27 -13.92
N ILE A 357 -8.81 36.03 -13.40
CA ILE A 357 -9.55 34.94 -14.03
C ILE A 357 -11.04 35.33 -14.05
N PRO A 358 -11.72 35.30 -15.21
CA PRO A 358 -13.14 35.62 -15.31
C PRO A 358 -13.98 34.78 -14.35
N ARG A 359 -15.03 35.37 -13.77
CA ARG A 359 -15.87 34.71 -12.74
C ARG A 359 -16.45 33.39 -13.24
N GLU A 360 -16.88 33.34 -14.49
CA GLU A 360 -17.52 32.17 -15.11
C GLU A 360 -16.59 30.94 -15.16
N ILE A 361 -15.29 31.17 -15.11
CA ILE A 361 -14.26 30.12 -15.16
C ILE A 361 -13.43 30.09 -13.88
N ALA A 362 -13.86 30.82 -12.84
CA ALA A 362 -13.14 30.88 -11.60
C ALA A 362 -13.06 29.49 -10.93
N PRO A 363 -11.97 29.18 -10.22
CA PRO A 363 -11.81 27.93 -9.48
C PRO A 363 -12.98 27.57 -8.54
N GLU A 364 -13.74 28.55 -8.07
CA GLU A 364 -14.94 28.36 -7.23
C GLU A 364 -16.10 27.62 -7.92
N HIS A 365 -16.13 27.56 -9.24
CA HIS A 365 -17.07 26.74 -10.01
C HIS A 365 -16.59 25.28 -10.20
N SER A 366 -15.36 24.98 -9.79
CA SER A 366 -14.81 23.62 -9.81
C SER A 366 -15.23 22.84 -8.56
N TRP A 367 -15.17 21.51 -8.66
CA TRP A 367 -15.39 20.64 -7.51
C TRP A 367 -14.35 20.91 -6.41
N ARG A 368 -14.83 21.25 -5.22
CA ARG A 368 -14.01 21.45 -4.02
C ARG A 368 -14.51 20.52 -2.93
N ILE A 369 -13.58 19.94 -2.17
CA ILE A 369 -13.97 19.08 -1.05
C ILE A 369 -14.62 19.94 0.05
N LYS A 370 -15.85 19.57 0.44
CA LYS A 370 -16.62 20.18 1.53
C LYS A 370 -16.53 19.35 2.81
N GLY A 371 -16.44 18.03 2.67
CA GLY A 371 -16.37 17.15 3.84
C GLY A 371 -15.53 15.93 3.63
N PHE A 372 -14.93 15.49 4.72
CA PHE A 372 -14.14 14.27 4.76
C PHE A 372 -14.61 13.41 5.93
N VAL A 373 -15.32 12.32 5.62
CA VAL A 373 -15.70 11.31 6.60
C VAL A 373 -14.88 10.05 6.33
N ALA A 374 -14.24 9.47 7.34
CA ALA A 374 -13.38 8.31 7.13
C ALA A 374 -13.39 7.32 8.29
N VAL A 375 -13.35 6.03 7.96
CA VAL A 375 -13.22 4.92 8.90
C VAL A 375 -11.85 4.28 8.72
N PHE A 376 -11.10 4.16 9.82
CA PHE A 376 -9.76 3.61 9.89
C PHE A 376 -9.75 2.35 10.77
N ARG A 377 -9.11 1.29 10.31
CA ARG A 377 -8.63 0.22 11.20
C ARG A 377 -7.48 0.77 12.05
N HIS A 378 -7.28 0.24 13.27
CA HIS A 378 -6.06 0.53 14.05
C HIS A 378 -4.75 0.17 13.32
N ALA A 379 -3.64 0.74 13.78
CA ALA A 379 -2.29 0.46 13.26
C ALA A 379 -1.68 -0.83 13.82
N ASP A 380 -0.44 -1.13 13.41
CA ASP A 380 0.31 -2.32 13.78
C ASP A 380 0.38 -2.54 15.30
N ARG A 381 0.31 -3.82 15.66
CA ARG A 381 0.21 -4.28 17.05
C ARG A 381 0.86 -5.64 17.22
N THR A 382 1.19 -6.02 18.45
CA THR A 382 1.68 -7.37 18.76
C THR A 382 0.60 -8.44 18.56
N PRO A 383 0.96 -9.69 18.20
CA PRO A 383 0.03 -10.82 18.20
C PRO A 383 -0.73 -10.87 19.51
N LYS A 384 -2.02 -11.19 19.44
CA LYS A 384 -2.89 -11.25 20.60
C LYS A 384 -3.18 -12.71 20.88
N ASP A 385 -2.84 -13.14 22.07
CA ASP A 385 -3.12 -14.48 22.52
C ASP A 385 -4.26 -14.50 23.54
N LYS A 386 -4.84 -15.69 23.68
CA LYS A 386 -5.90 -15.93 24.64
C LYS A 386 -5.84 -17.36 25.16
N SER A 387 -6.11 -17.52 26.45
CA SER A 387 -6.44 -18.79 27.08
C SER A 387 -7.88 -18.72 27.59
N LYS A 388 -8.62 -19.82 27.45
CA LYS A 388 -10.02 -19.93 27.82
C LYS A 388 -10.23 -21.20 28.63
N ILE A 389 -10.80 -21.06 29.82
CA ILE A 389 -11.30 -22.18 30.62
C ILE A 389 -12.77 -21.96 30.96
N SER A 390 -13.50 -23.04 31.22
CA SER A 390 -14.82 -22.99 31.85
C SER A 390 -14.73 -23.72 33.17
N THR A 391 -15.29 -23.14 34.23
CA THR A 391 -15.31 -23.76 35.56
C THR A 391 -16.61 -23.45 36.30
N GLN A 392 -16.92 -24.27 37.29
CA GLN A 392 -18.06 -24.12 38.21
C GLN A 392 -17.62 -23.64 39.60
N ALA A 393 -16.34 -23.31 39.77
CA ALA A 393 -15.79 -22.93 41.06
C ALA A 393 -16.42 -21.63 41.59
N GLN A 394 -16.97 -21.71 42.81
CA GLN A 394 -17.66 -20.60 43.48
C GLN A 394 -16.83 -19.30 43.55
N PRO A 395 -15.50 -19.33 43.85
CA PRO A 395 -14.70 -18.11 43.87
C PRO A 395 -14.70 -17.31 42.55
N PHE A 396 -14.94 -17.96 41.40
CA PHE A 396 -15.07 -17.24 40.12
C PHE A 396 -16.49 -16.75 39.83
N ILE A 397 -17.51 -17.39 40.40
CA ILE A 397 -18.89 -16.89 40.37
C ILE A 397 -18.98 -15.62 41.22
N ASP A 398 -18.31 -15.61 42.37
CA ASP A 398 -18.26 -14.45 43.27
C ASP A 398 -17.63 -13.22 42.60
N LEU A 399 -16.66 -13.43 41.68
CA LEU A 399 -16.06 -12.35 40.88
C LEU A 399 -17.05 -11.64 39.94
N LEU A 400 -18.22 -12.22 39.67
CA LEU A 400 -19.25 -11.57 38.87
C LEU A 400 -20.01 -10.50 39.67
N ASP A 401 -20.00 -10.57 41.01
CA ASP A 401 -20.72 -9.67 41.90
C ASP A 401 -22.21 -9.48 41.50
N GLY A 402 -22.88 -10.59 41.18
CA GLY A 402 -24.27 -10.60 40.74
C GLY A 402 -24.51 -10.11 39.30
N SER A 403 -23.46 -9.74 38.54
CA SER A 403 -23.58 -9.31 37.15
C SER A 403 -24.10 -10.42 36.25
N THR A 404 -25.13 -10.11 35.45
CA THR A 404 -25.62 -11.00 34.39
C THR A 404 -24.80 -10.94 33.10
N GLN A 405 -23.80 -10.05 33.06
CA GLN A 405 -22.98 -9.74 31.88
C GLN A 405 -21.49 -10.05 32.13
N GLU A 406 -20.68 -10.04 31.06
CA GLU A 406 -19.22 -10.28 31.14
C GLU A 406 -18.51 -9.17 31.94
N VAL A 407 -17.72 -9.57 32.94
CA VAL A 407 -16.88 -8.66 33.76
C VAL A 407 -15.43 -8.73 33.29
N VAL A 408 -14.74 -7.58 33.20
CA VAL A 408 -13.37 -7.48 32.65
C VAL A 408 -12.40 -6.86 33.65
N PHE A 409 -11.42 -7.64 34.08
CA PHE A 409 -10.34 -7.27 34.99
C PHE A 409 -9.10 -6.86 34.19
N ARG A 410 -8.57 -5.64 34.42
CA ARG A 410 -7.39 -5.11 33.67
C ARG A 410 -6.28 -4.59 34.57
N GLN A 411 -6.61 -4.06 35.74
CA GLN A 411 -5.61 -3.44 36.63
C GLN A 411 -4.87 -4.50 37.45
N LYS A 412 -3.65 -4.20 37.89
CA LYS A 412 -2.80 -5.16 38.63
C LYS A 412 -3.48 -5.71 39.89
N HIS A 413 -4.16 -4.86 40.65
CA HIS A 413 -4.92 -5.29 41.83
C HIS A 413 -6.13 -6.18 41.45
N GLN A 414 -6.82 -5.87 40.35
CA GLN A 414 -7.94 -6.66 39.81
C GLN A 414 -7.48 -8.05 39.33
N LEU A 415 -6.34 -8.12 38.65
CA LEU A 415 -5.76 -9.40 38.23
C LEU A 415 -5.33 -10.25 39.44
N SER A 416 -4.89 -9.61 40.53
CA SER A 416 -4.61 -10.29 41.79
C SER A 416 -5.85 -10.93 42.41
N LEU A 417 -7.04 -10.31 42.30
CA LEU A 417 -8.30 -10.92 42.75
C LEU A 417 -8.61 -12.21 41.99
N VAL A 418 -8.37 -12.23 40.68
CA VAL A 418 -8.52 -13.45 39.86
C VAL A 418 -7.52 -14.51 40.29
N ALA A 419 -6.26 -14.15 40.54
CA ALA A 419 -5.26 -15.09 41.03
C ALA A 419 -5.65 -15.69 42.40
N GLN A 420 -6.16 -14.86 43.33
CA GLN A 420 -6.69 -15.34 44.61
C GLN A 420 -7.88 -16.28 44.44
N ALA A 421 -8.76 -16.04 43.46
CA ALA A 421 -9.86 -16.95 43.15
C ALA A 421 -9.35 -18.31 42.63
N VAL A 422 -8.26 -18.33 41.86
CA VAL A 422 -7.58 -19.57 41.45
C VAL A 422 -7.05 -20.32 42.67
N ASP A 423 -6.33 -19.64 43.55
CA ASP A 423 -5.72 -20.26 44.74
C ASP A 423 -6.79 -20.87 45.66
N LYS A 424 -7.84 -20.10 45.99
CA LYS A 424 -8.98 -20.60 46.78
C LYS A 424 -9.64 -21.83 46.13
N SER A 425 -9.79 -21.82 44.82
CA SER A 425 -10.41 -22.94 44.09
C SER A 425 -9.53 -24.20 44.10
N LEU A 426 -8.20 -24.04 44.09
CA LEU A 426 -7.24 -25.14 44.21
C LEU A 426 -7.18 -25.70 45.63
N GLU A 427 -7.24 -24.84 46.66
CA GLU A 427 -7.31 -25.23 48.07
C GLU A 427 -8.57 -26.05 48.37
N MET A 428 -9.69 -25.72 47.74
CA MET A 428 -10.97 -26.46 47.84
C MET A 428 -10.98 -27.80 47.08
N GLN A 429 -9.86 -28.23 46.48
CA GLN A 429 -9.73 -29.46 45.68
C GLN A 429 -10.80 -29.59 44.58
N HIS A 430 -11.10 -28.49 43.89
CA HIS A 430 -12.13 -28.47 42.85
C HIS A 430 -11.80 -29.44 41.68
N PRO A 431 -12.80 -30.11 41.06
CA PRO A 431 -12.59 -31.08 39.97
C PRO A 431 -11.80 -30.55 38.76
N ASP A 432 -11.81 -29.23 38.52
CA ASP A 432 -11.07 -28.58 37.43
C ASP A 432 -9.60 -28.23 37.80
N ALA A 433 -8.99 -28.90 38.77
CA ALA A 433 -7.67 -28.54 39.32
C ALA A 433 -6.57 -28.36 38.25
N GLU A 434 -6.52 -29.19 37.21
CA GLU A 434 -5.52 -29.05 36.14
C GLU A 434 -5.70 -27.78 35.30
N LYS A 435 -6.95 -27.45 34.93
CA LYS A 435 -7.28 -26.23 34.19
C LYS A 435 -6.94 -24.99 35.03
N LEU A 436 -7.19 -25.07 36.34
CA LEU A 436 -6.88 -23.99 37.29
C LEU A 436 -5.37 -23.81 37.50
N ARG A 437 -4.58 -24.89 37.55
CA ARG A 437 -3.11 -24.80 37.59
C ARG A 437 -2.54 -24.17 36.32
N SER A 438 -3.05 -24.55 35.14
CA SER A 438 -2.67 -23.91 33.88
C SER A 438 -3.04 -22.41 33.86
N LEU A 439 -4.22 -22.05 34.38
CA LEU A 439 -4.62 -20.65 34.52
C LEU A 439 -3.69 -19.89 35.48
N LYS A 440 -3.31 -20.49 36.61
CA LYS A 440 -2.37 -19.90 37.58
C LYS A 440 -1.03 -19.57 36.91
N GLU A 441 -0.45 -20.54 36.20
CA GLU A 441 0.83 -20.39 35.51
C GLU A 441 0.77 -19.26 34.46
N ILE A 442 -0.33 -19.18 33.70
CA ILE A 442 -0.54 -18.10 32.73
C ILE A 442 -0.62 -16.75 33.44
N LEU A 443 -1.38 -16.64 34.53
CA LEU A 443 -1.49 -15.38 35.27
C LEU A 443 -0.14 -14.95 35.84
N GLU A 444 0.59 -15.83 36.52
CA GLU A 444 1.91 -15.55 37.10
C GLU A 444 2.94 -15.11 36.04
N LYS A 445 2.92 -15.73 34.86
CA LYS A 445 3.85 -15.38 33.76
C LYS A 445 3.45 -14.12 33.00
N LYS A 446 2.15 -13.78 32.95
CA LYS A 446 1.63 -12.78 32.00
C LYS A 446 1.00 -11.56 32.65
N TRP A 447 0.71 -11.55 33.95
CA TRP A 447 0.04 -10.44 34.62
C TRP A 447 0.79 -9.11 34.56
N ASP A 448 2.14 -9.13 34.53
CA ASP A 448 2.97 -7.94 34.35
C ASP A 448 3.15 -7.51 32.89
N LEU A 449 2.70 -8.34 31.92
CA LEU A 449 2.76 -7.96 30.52
C LEU A 449 1.75 -6.84 30.22
N PRO A 450 2.14 -5.82 29.45
CA PRO A 450 1.22 -4.81 28.95
C PRO A 450 0.07 -5.47 28.18
N GLY A 451 -1.14 -4.99 28.38
CA GLY A 451 -2.32 -5.50 27.66
C GLY A 451 -3.09 -6.60 28.36
N THR A 452 -2.47 -7.31 29.34
CA THR A 452 -3.09 -8.47 29.99
C THR A 452 -4.42 -8.11 30.64
N LYS A 453 -5.45 -8.91 30.33
CA LYS A 453 -6.79 -8.77 30.91
C LYS A 453 -7.45 -10.13 31.09
N VAL A 454 -8.28 -10.25 32.12
CA VAL A 454 -9.13 -11.42 32.35
C VAL A 454 -10.58 -11.02 32.14
N GLN A 455 -11.32 -11.81 31.38
CA GLN A 455 -12.77 -11.65 31.23
C GLN A 455 -13.48 -12.85 31.83
N VAL A 456 -14.37 -12.60 32.78
CA VAL A 456 -15.20 -13.61 33.42
C VAL A 456 -16.62 -13.46 32.88
N LYS A 457 -17.10 -14.48 32.20
CA LYS A 457 -18.41 -14.47 31.55
C LYS A 457 -19.35 -15.50 32.19
N PRO A 458 -20.53 -15.10 32.68
CA PRO A 458 -21.51 -16.06 33.18
C PRO A 458 -22.12 -16.87 32.04
N GLN A 459 -22.41 -18.14 32.30
CA GLN A 459 -23.23 -19.00 31.46
C GLN A 459 -24.40 -19.50 32.30
N PHE A 460 -25.60 -19.06 31.94
CA PHE A 460 -26.83 -19.39 32.65
C PHE A 460 -27.37 -20.74 32.21
N ASP A 461 -27.99 -21.44 33.15
CA ASP A 461 -28.82 -22.59 32.82
C ASP A 461 -30.13 -22.10 32.19
N LYS A 462 -30.60 -22.82 31.15
CA LYS A 462 -31.75 -22.38 30.36
C LYS A 462 -33.08 -22.55 31.10
N ASP A 463 -33.14 -23.45 32.07
CA ASP A 463 -34.37 -23.83 32.75
C ASP A 463 -34.52 -23.10 34.10
N THR A 464 -33.42 -22.90 34.82
CA THR A 464 -33.42 -22.26 36.16
C THR A 464 -33.08 -20.77 36.13
N GLY A 465 -32.37 -20.30 35.09
CA GLY A 465 -31.88 -18.91 35.04
C GLY A 465 -30.69 -18.63 35.95
N ASP A 466 -30.20 -19.62 36.70
CA ASP A 466 -29.04 -19.50 37.59
C ASP A 466 -27.71 -19.63 36.82
N VAL A 467 -26.63 -19.07 37.38
CA VAL A 467 -25.28 -19.19 36.81
C VAL A 467 -24.81 -20.65 36.92
N LYS A 468 -24.83 -21.38 35.81
CA LYS A 468 -24.40 -22.79 35.73
C LYS A 468 -22.89 -22.96 35.79
N LYS A 469 -22.16 -22.07 35.13
CA LYS A 469 -20.70 -22.07 35.01
C LYS A 469 -20.21 -20.70 34.57
N VAL A 470 -18.94 -20.43 34.80
CA VAL A 470 -18.26 -19.23 34.37
C VAL A 470 -17.16 -19.57 33.38
N GLN A 471 -17.07 -18.76 32.33
CA GLN A 471 -16.02 -18.85 31.34
C GLN A 471 -14.98 -17.77 31.61
N VAL A 472 -13.76 -18.18 31.93
CA VAL A 472 -12.63 -17.29 32.22
C VAL A 472 -11.75 -17.21 30.98
N ASN A 473 -11.57 -16.00 30.45
CA ASN A 473 -10.71 -15.74 29.29
C ASN A 473 -9.56 -14.82 29.69
N VAL A 474 -8.34 -15.34 29.73
CA VAL A 474 -7.13 -14.50 29.86
C VAL A 474 -6.68 -14.10 28.47
N LYS A 475 -6.44 -12.81 28.24
CA LYS A 475 -5.98 -12.28 26.95
C LYS A 475 -4.77 -11.38 27.18
N TRP A 476 -3.71 -11.56 26.41
CA TRP A 476 -2.49 -10.75 26.46
C TRP A 476 -1.99 -10.43 25.05
N GLY A 477 -1.06 -9.48 24.95
CA GLY A 477 -0.64 -8.93 23.67
C GLY A 477 -1.72 -8.08 23.01
N GLY A 478 -1.61 -7.85 21.70
CA GLY A 478 -2.46 -6.86 21.02
C GLY A 478 -2.04 -5.42 21.28
N GLU A 479 -0.79 -5.20 21.68
CA GLU A 479 -0.28 -3.90 22.11
C GLU A 479 0.23 -3.08 20.93
N PHE A 480 0.02 -1.77 20.98
CA PHE A 480 0.46 -0.83 19.95
C PHE A 480 1.98 -0.87 19.81
N THR A 481 2.49 -1.14 18.60
CA THR A 481 3.92 -1.29 18.37
C THR A 481 4.58 0.04 17.99
N HIS A 482 5.92 0.06 17.97
CA HIS A 482 6.67 1.15 17.38
C HIS A 482 6.37 1.31 15.88
N ALA A 483 6.21 0.22 15.11
CA ALA A 483 5.76 0.32 13.72
C ALA A 483 4.37 0.96 13.63
N GLY A 484 3.46 0.63 14.56
CA GLY A 484 2.13 1.25 14.68
C GLY A 484 2.21 2.77 14.88
N LEU A 485 3.17 3.24 15.68
CA LEU A 485 3.49 4.65 15.86
C LEU A 485 3.91 5.30 14.53
N HIS A 486 4.86 4.70 13.79
CA HIS A 486 5.31 5.22 12.50
C HIS A 486 4.18 5.23 11.46
N GLN A 487 3.39 4.15 11.39
CA GLN A 487 2.24 4.03 10.52
C GLN A 487 1.20 5.14 10.75
N ALA A 488 0.76 5.31 12.00
CA ALA A 488 -0.25 6.31 12.36
C ALA A 488 0.28 7.74 12.13
N ARG A 489 1.55 7.98 12.49
CA ARG A 489 2.24 9.26 12.29
C ARG A 489 2.25 9.64 10.82
N ASP A 490 2.79 8.75 10.00
CA ASP A 490 2.98 8.99 8.57
C ASP A 490 1.63 9.14 7.86
N LEU A 491 0.63 8.33 8.22
CA LEU A 491 -0.71 8.47 7.63
C LEU A 491 -1.34 9.83 7.97
N GLY A 492 -1.28 10.25 9.24
CA GLY A 492 -1.82 11.54 9.67
C GLY A 492 -1.16 12.73 8.96
N GLU A 493 0.16 12.73 8.87
CA GLU A 493 0.91 13.78 8.16
C GLU A 493 0.60 13.79 6.65
N ASN A 494 0.59 12.61 6.02
CA ASN A 494 0.30 12.50 4.59
C ASN A 494 -1.14 12.92 4.27
N LEU A 495 -2.10 12.59 5.15
CA LEU A 495 -3.49 13.01 4.97
C LEU A 495 -3.63 14.52 5.15
N ARG A 496 -2.98 15.12 6.16
CA ARG A 496 -2.95 16.59 6.33
C ARG A 496 -2.46 17.29 5.06
N LYS A 497 -1.34 16.83 4.51
CA LYS A 497 -0.75 17.37 3.26
C LYS A 497 -1.72 17.26 2.08
N ASP A 498 -2.46 16.15 1.98
CA ASP A 498 -3.46 15.93 0.93
C ASP A 498 -4.68 16.85 1.11
N MET A 499 -5.20 16.93 2.34
CA MET A 499 -6.35 17.78 2.69
C MET A 499 -6.05 19.27 2.48
N ASN A 500 -4.86 19.74 2.87
CA ASN A 500 -4.46 21.14 2.65
C ASN A 500 -4.43 21.54 1.17
N ILE A 501 -4.10 20.59 0.27
CA ILE A 501 -4.12 20.84 -1.18
C ILE A 501 -5.56 20.91 -1.70
N LEU A 502 -6.45 20.04 -1.21
CA LEU A 502 -7.82 19.96 -1.70
C LEU A 502 -8.70 21.09 -1.14
N ASN A 503 -8.63 21.34 0.17
CA ASN A 503 -9.27 22.47 0.83
C ASN A 503 -8.66 22.67 2.23
N PRO A 504 -7.91 23.77 2.47
CA PRO A 504 -7.28 24.01 3.78
C PRO A 504 -8.29 24.14 4.92
N ASN A 505 -9.49 24.64 4.64
CA ASN A 505 -10.54 24.87 5.65
C ASN A 505 -11.18 23.57 6.16
N ILE A 506 -10.85 22.41 5.57
CA ILE A 506 -11.39 21.11 6.04
C ILE A 506 -10.84 20.71 7.41
N MET A 507 -9.79 21.40 7.86
CA MET A 507 -9.14 21.20 9.15
C MET A 507 -9.77 22.05 10.27
N ASP A 508 -10.69 22.97 9.95
CA ASP A 508 -11.23 23.93 10.91
C ASP A 508 -12.23 23.29 11.89
N ASP A 509 -12.98 22.27 11.45
CA ASP A 509 -13.88 21.47 12.30
C ASP A 509 -13.55 19.99 12.15
N VAL A 510 -12.71 19.46 13.04
CA VAL A 510 -12.32 18.05 13.10
C VAL A 510 -12.87 17.41 14.36
N LYS A 511 -13.62 16.30 14.19
CA LYS A 511 -13.98 15.40 15.30
C LYS A 511 -13.49 13.99 14.99
N ILE A 512 -12.94 13.34 16.01
CA ILE A 512 -12.44 11.97 15.92
C ILE A 512 -13.17 11.11 16.93
N PHE A 513 -13.64 9.95 16.49
CA PHE A 513 -14.28 8.93 17.29
C PHE A 513 -13.35 7.72 17.34
N SER A 514 -13.13 7.16 18.53
CA SER A 514 -12.31 5.97 18.72
C SER A 514 -13.07 4.89 19.48
N SER A 515 -12.82 3.64 19.12
CA SER A 515 -13.04 2.49 20.00
C SER A 515 -12.26 2.66 21.30
N SER A 516 -12.78 2.08 22.40
CA SER A 516 -12.12 2.05 23.72
C SER A 516 -10.96 1.04 23.83
N GLU A 517 -10.62 0.33 22.74
CA GLU A 517 -9.42 -0.50 22.73
C GLU A 517 -8.15 0.36 22.74
N ARG A 518 -7.26 0.08 23.69
CA ARG A 518 -5.99 0.82 23.90
C ARG A 518 -5.21 1.06 22.60
N ARG A 519 -5.03 0.03 21.76
CA ARG A 519 -4.35 0.14 20.46
C ARG A 519 -5.06 1.05 19.46
N VAL A 520 -6.39 1.08 19.48
CA VAL A 520 -7.20 1.91 18.58
C VAL A 520 -7.11 3.35 19.03
N ARG A 521 -7.26 3.60 20.35
CA ARG A 521 -7.09 4.92 20.95
C ARG A 521 -5.67 5.48 20.73
N ALA A 522 -4.64 4.67 20.93
CA ALA A 522 -3.26 5.05 20.66
C ALA A 522 -3.03 5.40 19.18
N THR A 523 -3.60 4.62 18.26
CA THR A 523 -3.58 4.93 16.82
C THR A 523 -4.22 6.29 16.55
N ALA A 524 -5.42 6.53 17.09
CA ALA A 524 -6.17 7.77 16.90
C ALA A 524 -5.43 8.99 17.48
N ASP A 525 -4.83 8.87 18.66
CA ASP A 525 -4.05 9.93 19.31
C ASP A 525 -2.83 10.35 18.48
N VAL A 526 -1.99 9.37 18.09
CA VAL A 526 -0.80 9.62 17.27
C VAL A 526 -1.19 10.24 15.93
N PHE A 527 -2.20 9.67 15.28
CA PHE A 527 -2.73 10.18 14.02
C PHE A 527 -3.23 11.63 14.18
N ALA A 528 -4.05 11.92 15.20
CA ALA A 528 -4.67 13.22 15.41
C ALA A 528 -3.62 14.32 15.58
N ARG A 529 -2.59 14.07 16.40
CA ARG A 529 -1.49 15.02 16.60
C ARG A 529 -0.82 15.37 15.27
N ARG A 530 -0.59 14.40 14.39
CA ARG A 530 0.06 14.67 13.09
C ARG A 530 -0.89 15.28 12.07
N PHE A 531 -2.14 14.83 12.04
CA PHE A 531 -3.16 15.35 11.15
C PHE A 531 -3.47 16.83 11.43
N LEU A 532 -3.53 17.22 12.71
CA LEU A 532 -3.81 18.60 13.14
C LEU A 532 -2.60 19.53 13.11
N GLY A 533 -1.39 19.02 12.83
CA GLY A 533 -0.18 19.84 12.77
C GLY A 533 0.49 20.09 14.11
N GLN A 534 0.42 19.10 15.01
CA GLN A 534 1.03 19.08 16.35
C GLN A 534 0.57 20.22 17.27
N PRO A 535 -0.73 20.34 17.55
CA PRO A 535 -1.22 21.32 18.51
C PRO A 535 -0.71 21.03 19.93
N GLU A 536 -0.70 22.05 20.80
CA GLU A 536 -0.30 21.91 22.21
C GLU A 536 -1.18 20.92 22.98
N SER A 537 -2.48 20.88 22.67
CA SER A 537 -3.44 19.91 23.19
C SER A 537 -4.39 19.41 22.09
N ILE A 538 -4.90 18.20 22.27
CA ILE A 538 -5.98 17.59 21.45
C ILE A 538 -7.22 17.27 22.30
N ASP A 539 -7.34 17.90 23.47
CA ASP A 539 -8.46 17.69 24.38
C ASP A 539 -9.79 18.04 23.70
N GLY A 540 -10.80 17.19 23.90
CA GLY A 540 -12.12 17.34 23.26
C GLY A 540 -12.17 16.96 21.76
N VAL A 541 -11.03 16.75 21.09
CA VAL A 541 -11.04 16.35 19.67
C VAL A 541 -11.42 14.87 19.50
N ILE A 542 -10.90 14.00 20.37
CA ILE A 542 -11.12 12.56 20.28
C ILE A 542 -12.11 12.09 21.35
N SER A 543 -13.30 11.70 20.92
CA SER A 543 -14.34 11.10 21.75
C SER A 543 -14.30 9.58 21.67
N GLU A 544 -14.49 8.88 22.79
CA GLU A 544 -14.68 7.43 22.75
C GLU A 544 -16.14 7.10 22.46
N SER A 545 -16.38 6.11 21.59
CA SER A 545 -17.74 5.72 21.19
C SER A 545 -17.89 4.21 21.26
N LYS A 546 -18.04 3.71 22.49
CA LYS A 546 -18.11 2.27 22.81
C LYS A 546 -19.25 1.57 22.04
N SER A 547 -20.46 2.11 22.05
CA SER A 547 -21.61 1.52 21.34
C SER A 547 -21.49 1.56 19.81
N LEU A 548 -20.70 2.48 19.27
CA LEU A 548 -20.59 2.71 17.83
C LEU A 548 -19.45 1.91 17.19
N LEU A 549 -18.36 1.70 17.93
CA LEU A 549 -17.07 1.23 17.38
C LEU A 549 -16.50 0.00 18.10
N ASP A 550 -17.10 -0.46 19.20
CA ASP A 550 -16.63 -1.65 19.94
C ASP A 550 -17.54 -2.86 19.82
N ASP A 551 -18.84 -2.68 19.64
CA ASP A 551 -19.83 -3.74 19.79
C ASP A 551 -19.98 -4.59 18.53
N SER A 552 -19.94 -5.90 18.73
CA SER A 552 -20.26 -6.89 17.69
C SER A 552 -20.98 -8.11 18.27
N ASN A 553 -21.53 -8.00 19.48
CA ASN A 553 -22.15 -9.11 20.19
C ASN A 553 -23.41 -9.63 19.48
N ALA A 554 -24.18 -8.72 18.88
CA ALA A 554 -25.39 -9.06 18.13
C ALA A 554 -25.10 -10.04 16.98
N ALA A 555 -23.94 -9.93 16.35
CA ALA A 555 -23.50 -10.77 15.23
C ALA A 555 -22.81 -12.08 15.62
N LYS A 556 -22.64 -12.37 16.93
CA LYS A 556 -21.84 -13.51 17.38
C LYS A 556 -22.40 -14.86 16.92
N GLU A 557 -23.69 -15.09 17.11
CA GLU A 557 -24.34 -16.36 16.72
C GLU A 557 -24.32 -16.58 15.20
N PRO A 558 -24.70 -15.60 14.35
CA PRO A 558 -24.48 -15.69 12.91
C PRO A 558 -23.02 -15.97 12.54
N GLY A 559 -22.06 -15.28 13.16
CA GLY A 559 -20.64 -15.49 12.92
C GLY A 559 -20.16 -16.90 13.27
N ASP A 560 -20.62 -17.44 14.41
CA ASP A 560 -20.30 -18.82 14.83
C ASP A 560 -20.96 -19.87 13.90
N SER A 561 -22.11 -19.55 13.29
CA SER A 561 -22.72 -20.37 12.24
C SER A 561 -21.84 -20.41 10.99
N VAL A 562 -21.38 -19.25 10.53
CA VAL A 562 -20.52 -19.13 9.34
C VAL A 562 -19.17 -19.83 9.55
N LYS A 563 -18.58 -19.74 10.74
CA LYS A 563 -17.35 -20.48 11.09
C LYS A 563 -17.52 -22.00 10.98
N ARG A 564 -18.68 -22.53 11.37
CA ARG A 564 -18.99 -23.96 11.19
C ARG A 564 -19.14 -24.33 9.72
N GLN A 565 -19.73 -23.46 8.89
CA GLN A 565 -19.81 -23.68 7.45
C GLN A 565 -18.41 -23.67 6.81
N LEU A 566 -17.55 -22.71 7.15
CA LEU A 566 -16.17 -22.65 6.68
C LEU A 566 -15.37 -23.91 7.02
N LYS A 567 -15.55 -24.43 8.23
CA LYS A 567 -14.94 -25.71 8.65
C LYS A 567 -15.35 -26.88 7.76
N THR A 568 -16.60 -26.90 7.30
CA THR A 568 -17.08 -27.91 6.35
C THR A 568 -16.47 -27.72 4.96
N LEU A 569 -16.36 -26.48 4.47
CA LEU A 569 -15.81 -26.17 3.14
C LEU A 569 -14.34 -26.52 2.97
N ILE A 570 -13.55 -26.46 4.06
CA ILE A 570 -12.11 -26.75 4.05
C ILE A 570 -11.83 -28.19 4.52
N ARG A 571 -12.87 -28.99 4.75
CA ARG A 571 -12.71 -30.40 5.13
C ARG A 571 -12.04 -31.18 3.99
N PRO A 572 -11.11 -32.11 4.31
CA PRO A 572 -10.50 -32.96 3.30
C PRO A 572 -11.55 -33.69 2.47
N GLY A 573 -11.43 -33.62 1.14
CA GLY A 573 -12.36 -34.24 0.20
C GLY A 573 -13.58 -33.39 -0.17
N TYR A 574 -13.75 -32.19 0.40
CA TYR A 574 -14.76 -31.25 -0.05
C TYR A 574 -14.22 -30.44 -1.24
N GLU A 575 -14.85 -30.59 -2.40
CA GLU A 575 -14.49 -29.88 -3.64
C GLU A 575 -15.33 -28.62 -3.79
N ILE A 576 -14.67 -27.46 -3.76
CA ILE A 576 -15.31 -26.18 -4.06
C ILE A 576 -15.24 -25.97 -5.58
N SER A 577 -16.38 -25.62 -6.20
CA SER A 577 -16.40 -25.40 -7.64
C SER A 577 -15.50 -24.21 -8.05
N GLN A 578 -14.93 -24.28 -9.24
CA GLN A 578 -14.05 -23.22 -9.77
C GLN A 578 -14.76 -21.85 -9.85
N LEU A 579 -16.06 -21.84 -10.10
CA LEU A 579 -16.85 -20.61 -10.12
C LEU A 579 -16.97 -19.98 -8.73
N GLN A 580 -17.23 -20.78 -7.69
CA GLN A 580 -17.27 -20.30 -6.31
C GLN A 580 -15.90 -19.80 -5.84
N LEU A 581 -14.83 -20.51 -6.18
CA LEU A 581 -13.45 -20.10 -5.90
C LEU A 581 -13.10 -18.76 -6.58
N ALA A 582 -13.49 -18.57 -7.84
CA ALA A 582 -13.29 -17.32 -8.56
C ALA A 582 -14.12 -16.15 -7.95
N GLN A 583 -15.34 -16.41 -7.48
CA GLN A 583 -16.19 -15.40 -6.82
C GLN A 583 -15.58 -14.84 -5.54
N VAL A 584 -14.81 -15.66 -4.81
CA VAL A 584 -14.13 -15.25 -3.57
C VAL A 584 -12.68 -14.81 -3.80
N GLY A 585 -12.22 -14.76 -5.04
CA GLY A 585 -10.88 -14.28 -5.39
C GLY A 585 -9.75 -15.31 -5.17
N TRP A 586 -10.07 -16.61 -5.11
CA TRP A 586 -9.07 -17.67 -5.02
C TRP A 586 -8.19 -17.70 -6.30
N PRO A 587 -6.85 -17.78 -6.19
CA PRO A 587 -5.98 -17.79 -7.36
C PRO A 587 -6.18 -19.03 -8.25
N LYS A 588 -6.13 -18.84 -9.58
CA LYS A 588 -6.37 -19.92 -10.56
C LYS A 588 -5.30 -21.03 -10.54
N ASP A 589 -4.08 -20.68 -10.15
CA ASP A 589 -2.92 -21.58 -10.06
C ASP A 589 -2.82 -22.26 -8.69
N MET A 590 -3.71 -21.94 -7.75
CA MET A 590 -3.71 -22.57 -6.43
C MET A 590 -4.53 -23.87 -6.42
N PRO A 591 -4.05 -24.90 -5.71
CA PRO A 591 -4.85 -26.09 -5.40
C PRO A 591 -6.14 -25.75 -4.63
N GLN A 592 -7.02 -26.73 -4.44
CA GLN A 592 -8.20 -26.57 -3.58
C GLN A 592 -7.80 -26.11 -2.16
N PRO A 593 -8.62 -25.30 -1.46
CA PRO A 593 -8.28 -24.80 -0.13
C PRO A 593 -7.94 -25.89 0.90
N HIS A 594 -8.62 -27.04 0.85
CA HIS A 594 -8.33 -28.15 1.76
C HIS A 594 -6.94 -28.78 1.50
N VAL A 595 -6.45 -28.77 0.25
CA VAL A 595 -5.09 -29.24 -0.10
C VAL A 595 -4.04 -28.25 0.41
N VAL A 596 -4.29 -26.94 0.25
CA VAL A 596 -3.41 -25.90 0.79
C VAL A 596 -3.33 -25.99 2.32
N MET A 597 -4.44 -26.30 2.99
CA MET A 597 -4.48 -26.54 4.44
C MET A 597 -3.60 -27.73 4.85
N GLN A 598 -3.63 -28.83 4.11
CA GLN A 598 -2.76 -29.99 4.36
C GLN A 598 -1.28 -29.65 4.16
N GLU A 599 -0.95 -28.90 3.11
CA GLU A 599 0.41 -28.43 2.86
C GLU A 599 0.92 -27.52 3.99
N ILE A 600 0.08 -26.61 4.52
CA ILE A 600 0.41 -25.79 5.69
C ILE A 600 0.76 -26.69 6.87
N SER A 601 -0.06 -27.69 7.19
CA SER A 601 0.21 -28.64 8.28
C SER A 601 1.52 -29.43 8.10
N LEU A 602 1.83 -29.84 6.87
CA LEU A 602 3.08 -30.54 6.55
C LEU A 602 4.29 -29.63 6.80
N ILE A 603 4.25 -28.40 6.29
CA ILE A 603 5.34 -27.44 6.48
C ILE A 603 5.49 -27.09 7.97
N MET A 604 4.39 -26.84 8.68
CA MET A 604 4.40 -26.57 10.12
C MET A 604 5.02 -27.73 10.91
N SER A 605 4.74 -28.98 10.53
CA SER A 605 5.34 -30.17 11.18
C SER A 605 6.85 -30.24 11.00
N ARG A 606 7.36 -29.89 9.81
CA ARG A 606 8.80 -29.80 9.54
C ARG A 606 9.45 -28.65 10.31
N LEU A 607 8.86 -27.46 10.24
CA LEU A 607 9.36 -26.28 10.97
C LEU A 607 9.38 -26.52 12.49
N ARG A 608 8.43 -27.28 13.04
CA ARG A 608 8.45 -27.70 14.45
C ARG A 608 9.68 -28.52 14.80
N GLN A 609 10.02 -29.49 13.97
CA GLN A 609 11.21 -30.33 14.16
C GLN A 609 12.48 -29.49 14.08
N ILE A 610 12.59 -28.64 13.05
CA ILE A 610 13.72 -27.73 12.85
C ILE A 610 13.88 -26.78 14.04
N MET A 611 12.79 -26.14 14.50
CA MET A 611 12.85 -25.24 15.65
C MET A 611 13.32 -25.97 16.90
N ARG A 612 12.75 -27.14 17.21
CA ARG A 612 13.13 -27.92 18.42
C ARG A 612 14.58 -28.41 18.35
N TYR A 613 15.04 -28.82 17.18
CA TYR A 613 16.45 -29.17 16.94
C TYR A 613 17.36 -27.96 17.13
N ASN A 614 17.11 -26.87 16.41
CA ASN A 614 17.91 -25.65 16.51
C ASN A 614 17.90 -25.07 17.93
N TRP A 615 16.79 -25.22 18.66
CA TRP A 615 16.69 -24.80 20.06
C TRP A 615 17.61 -25.60 20.99
N SER A 616 17.88 -26.88 20.71
CA SER A 616 18.74 -27.72 21.55
C SER A 616 20.23 -27.55 21.24
N ILE A 617 20.57 -27.14 20.02
CA ILE A 617 21.96 -27.05 19.56
C ILE A 617 22.52 -25.62 19.47
N LYS A 618 21.69 -24.60 19.24
CA LYS A 618 22.13 -23.21 19.08
C LYS A 618 21.97 -22.42 20.37
N ASP A 619 22.82 -21.43 20.55
CA ASP A 619 22.58 -20.35 21.51
C ASP A 619 21.50 -19.42 20.95
N VAL A 620 20.24 -19.70 21.31
CA VAL A 620 19.07 -18.96 20.80
C VAL A 620 19.09 -17.49 21.19
N GLU A 621 19.72 -17.12 22.31
CA GLU A 621 19.84 -15.73 22.76
C GLU A 621 20.78 -14.92 21.84
N GLN A 622 21.68 -15.57 21.11
CA GLN A 622 22.60 -14.90 20.17
C GLN A 622 22.03 -14.72 18.77
N ILE A 623 20.94 -15.40 18.41
CA ILE A 623 20.32 -15.26 17.07
C ILE A 623 19.81 -13.83 16.87
N GLN A 624 19.22 -13.24 17.92
CA GLN A 624 18.75 -11.87 17.90
C GLN A 624 18.92 -11.22 19.27
N ARG A 625 19.77 -10.19 19.33
CA ARG A 625 20.07 -9.47 20.59
C ARG A 625 19.03 -8.41 20.96
N ARG A 626 18.39 -7.80 19.95
CA ARG A 626 17.40 -6.74 20.15
C ARG A 626 16.02 -7.25 19.75
N TRP A 627 15.09 -7.25 20.70
CA TRP A 627 13.71 -7.65 20.48
C TRP A 627 12.78 -6.45 20.47
N CYS A 628 11.74 -6.55 19.65
CA CYS A 628 10.70 -5.53 19.57
C CYS A 628 9.56 -5.84 20.56
N CYS A 629 8.92 -4.80 21.10
CA CYS A 629 7.62 -4.88 21.77
C CYS A 629 7.53 -5.91 22.92
N PHE A 630 8.56 -5.99 23.76
CA PHE A 630 8.67 -6.89 24.93
C PHE A 630 8.70 -8.38 24.59
N GLU A 631 9.07 -8.72 23.35
CA GLU A 631 9.25 -10.10 22.90
C GLU A 631 10.59 -10.69 23.38
N SER A 632 10.69 -12.02 23.40
CA SER A 632 11.92 -12.76 23.73
C SER A 632 11.94 -14.09 23.01
N PRO A 633 13.08 -14.82 22.98
CA PRO A 633 13.10 -16.18 22.43
C PRO A 633 12.04 -17.07 23.08
N ALA A 634 11.90 -17.01 24.41
CA ALA A 634 10.95 -17.84 25.14
C ALA A 634 9.49 -17.54 24.78
N LEU A 635 9.12 -16.27 24.67
CA LEU A 635 7.77 -15.86 24.28
C LEU A 635 7.47 -16.18 22.79
N PHE A 636 8.46 -16.04 21.91
CA PHE A 636 8.38 -16.52 20.53
C PHE A 636 8.10 -18.03 20.49
N ARG A 637 8.90 -18.83 21.21
CA ARG A 637 8.74 -20.29 21.26
C ARG A 637 7.38 -20.69 21.78
N GLU A 638 6.90 -20.06 22.86
CA GLU A 638 5.58 -20.32 23.42
C GLU A 638 4.47 -20.10 22.39
N ARG A 639 4.50 -18.98 21.66
CA ARG A 639 3.54 -18.67 20.60
C ARG A 639 3.62 -19.69 19.46
N TRP A 640 4.81 -20.02 19.00
CA TRP A 640 5.00 -20.96 17.90
C TRP A 640 4.67 -22.41 18.26
N GLU A 641 4.96 -22.87 19.47
CA GLU A 641 4.52 -24.19 19.96
C GLU A 641 2.99 -24.29 20.04
N LYS A 642 2.30 -23.19 20.40
CA LYS A 642 0.84 -23.12 20.31
C LYS A 642 0.36 -23.24 18.86
N GLN A 643 0.98 -22.53 17.91
CA GLN A 643 0.64 -22.67 16.50
C GLN A 643 0.93 -24.09 16.01
N PHE A 644 2.03 -24.71 16.41
CA PHE A 644 2.31 -26.09 16.07
C PHE A 644 1.27 -27.06 16.63
N LYS A 645 0.81 -26.87 17.87
CA LYS A 645 -0.30 -27.68 18.40
C LYS A 645 -1.56 -27.51 17.55
N ASN A 646 -1.85 -26.28 17.12
CA ASN A 646 -2.99 -25.93 16.27
C ASN A 646 -2.85 -26.36 14.80
N PHE A 647 -1.65 -26.64 14.27
CA PHE A 647 -1.45 -27.07 12.86
C PHE A 647 -0.78 -28.44 12.63
N CYS A 648 -0.30 -29.10 13.70
CA CYS A 648 0.26 -30.46 13.66
C CYS A 648 -0.56 -31.53 14.42
N ASP A 649 -1.23 -31.19 15.53
CA ASP A 649 -1.74 -32.20 16.50
C ASP A 649 -3.27 -32.43 16.45
N HIS A 650 -3.94 -32.13 15.32
CA HIS A 650 -5.42 -32.20 15.23
C HIS A 650 -5.85 -33.65 15.13
N GLY A 651 -6.71 -34.06 16.05
CA GLY A 651 -7.02 -35.47 16.31
C GLY A 651 -6.55 -35.96 17.68
N SER A 652 -5.95 -35.09 18.50
CA SER A 652 -5.70 -35.32 19.94
C SER A 652 -6.68 -34.51 20.80
N GLY A 653 -7.97 -34.83 20.70
CA GLY A 653 -8.95 -34.45 21.73
C GLY A 653 -8.82 -35.39 22.93
N ASP A 654 -9.23 -34.92 24.12
CA ASP A 654 -9.25 -35.66 25.38
C ASP A 654 -9.62 -37.14 25.22
N GLU A 655 -8.91 -38.01 25.95
CA GLU A 655 -8.99 -39.48 25.93
C GLU A 655 -10.35 -40.09 26.37
N SER A 656 -11.43 -39.31 26.46
CA SER A 656 -12.66 -39.76 27.14
C SER A 656 -13.81 -40.25 26.25
N ASP A 657 -13.74 -40.11 24.92
CA ASP A 657 -14.82 -40.59 24.03
C ASP A 657 -14.31 -41.63 23.00
N GLU A 658 -14.64 -42.91 23.21
CA GLU A 658 -14.29 -44.05 22.34
C GLU A 658 -14.78 -43.92 20.88
N ALA A 659 -15.68 -42.96 20.59
CA ALA A 659 -16.23 -42.74 19.26
C ALA A 659 -15.22 -42.12 18.25
N ASP A 660 -14.10 -41.55 18.72
CA ASP A 660 -13.24 -40.69 17.88
C ASP A 660 -12.00 -41.39 17.27
N ILE A 661 -11.84 -42.70 17.51
CA ILE A 661 -10.68 -43.47 16.98
C ILE A 661 -10.74 -43.60 15.45
N ARG A 662 -11.92 -43.58 14.82
CA ARG A 662 -12.07 -43.61 13.34
C ARG A 662 -11.88 -42.25 12.64
N ASN A 663 -11.88 -41.13 13.37
CA ASN A 663 -11.81 -39.78 12.77
C ASN A 663 -10.39 -39.21 12.62
N ARG A 664 -9.36 -39.92 13.11
CA ARG A 664 -7.97 -39.42 13.19
C ARG A 664 -7.31 -39.14 11.84
N ILE A 665 -7.79 -39.73 10.74
CA ILE A 665 -7.25 -39.55 9.37
C ILE A 665 -7.96 -38.40 8.62
N HIS A 666 -9.10 -37.88 9.14
CA HIS A 666 -9.95 -36.91 8.45
C HIS A 666 -10.06 -35.54 9.15
N SER A 667 -9.31 -35.31 10.23
CA SER A 667 -9.36 -34.07 11.00
C SER A 667 -8.36 -33.06 10.43
N ALA A 668 -8.85 -32.13 9.61
CA ALA A 668 -8.07 -30.96 9.19
C ALA A 668 -7.98 -29.92 10.32
N PRO A 669 -6.95 -29.07 10.32
CA PRO A 669 -6.87 -27.91 11.22
C PRO A 669 -8.13 -27.05 11.15
N ASP A 670 -8.49 -26.41 12.26
CA ASP A 670 -9.62 -25.48 12.28
C ASP A 670 -9.27 -24.22 11.47
N PRO A 671 -10.04 -23.84 10.44
CA PRO A 671 -9.76 -22.66 9.63
C PRO A 671 -9.69 -21.36 10.45
N ALA A 672 -10.36 -21.30 11.61
CA ALA A 672 -10.35 -20.14 12.49
C ALA A 672 -8.95 -19.83 13.08
N TRP A 673 -7.98 -20.73 12.94
CA TRP A 673 -6.59 -20.50 13.36
C TRP A 673 -5.73 -19.82 12.29
N ILE A 674 -6.17 -19.78 11.02
CA ILE A 674 -5.43 -19.14 9.93
C ILE A 674 -5.16 -17.66 10.19
N PRO A 675 -6.13 -16.82 10.63
CA PRO A 675 -5.86 -15.44 10.98
C PRO A 675 -4.80 -15.26 12.06
N GLU A 676 -4.81 -16.13 13.08
CA GLU A 676 -3.84 -16.08 14.18
C GLU A 676 -2.43 -16.47 13.70
N LEU A 677 -2.32 -17.51 12.87
CA LEU A 677 -1.04 -17.92 12.28
C LEU A 677 -0.51 -16.84 11.33
N TYR A 678 -1.37 -16.23 10.52
CA TYR A 678 -0.98 -15.15 9.62
C TYR A 678 -0.46 -13.93 10.40
N ASP A 679 -1.17 -13.51 11.44
CA ASP A 679 -0.76 -12.43 12.34
C ASP A 679 0.63 -12.72 12.96
N ALA A 680 0.85 -13.94 13.46
CA ALA A 680 2.12 -14.34 14.07
C ALA A 680 3.27 -14.34 13.05
N LEU A 681 3.06 -14.98 11.89
CA LEU A 681 4.03 -15.03 10.79
C LEU A 681 4.42 -13.64 10.32
N LYS A 682 3.44 -12.78 10.07
CA LYS A 682 3.66 -11.41 9.59
C LYS A 682 4.36 -10.56 10.62
N TYR A 683 3.96 -10.66 11.89
CA TYR A 683 4.62 -9.96 12.97
C TYR A 683 6.10 -10.36 13.07
N ASP A 684 6.40 -11.66 13.09
CA ASP A 684 7.79 -12.13 13.20
C ASP A 684 8.59 -11.82 11.93
N ALA A 685 7.97 -11.85 10.74
CA ALA A 685 8.59 -11.46 9.49
C ALA A 685 8.97 -9.97 9.42
N LEU A 686 8.31 -9.11 10.21
CA LEU A 686 8.58 -7.67 10.29
C LEU A 686 9.49 -7.32 11.46
N HIS A 687 9.20 -7.84 12.65
CA HIS A 687 9.77 -7.38 13.91
C HIS A 687 10.88 -8.28 14.45
N ASN A 688 10.90 -9.56 14.06
CA ASN A 688 11.81 -10.58 14.58
C ASN A 688 12.44 -11.44 13.46
N ARG A 689 12.63 -10.86 12.28
CA ARG A 689 13.05 -11.60 11.08
C ARG A 689 14.37 -12.36 11.24
N PRO A 690 15.43 -11.77 11.81
CA PRO A 690 16.68 -12.50 12.07
C PRO A 690 16.44 -13.76 12.89
N PHE A 691 15.61 -13.67 13.94
CA PHE A 691 15.24 -14.81 14.76
C PHE A 691 14.41 -15.83 13.98
N LEU A 692 13.36 -15.39 13.29
CA LEU A 692 12.48 -16.23 12.49
C LEU A 692 13.27 -17.04 11.45
N GLN A 693 14.18 -16.40 10.71
CA GLN A 693 15.00 -17.07 9.71
C GLN A 693 16.09 -17.95 10.33
N GLY A 694 16.69 -17.51 11.44
CA GLY A 694 17.77 -18.24 12.11
C GLY A 694 17.31 -19.49 12.85
N ILE A 695 16.12 -19.47 13.45
CA ILE A 695 15.57 -20.62 14.17
C ILE A 695 14.95 -21.66 13.24
N PHE A 696 14.43 -21.23 12.08
CA PHE A 696 13.90 -22.11 11.03
C PHE A 696 14.90 -22.44 9.92
N SER A 697 16.17 -22.08 10.08
CA SER A 697 17.21 -22.48 9.13
C SER A 697 17.44 -24.00 9.23
N ASP A 698 17.20 -24.72 8.15
CA ASP A 698 17.51 -26.14 8.05
C ASP A 698 19.06 -26.33 8.01
N PRO A 699 19.66 -27.13 8.91
CA PRO A 699 21.09 -27.44 8.90
C PRO A 699 21.51 -28.36 7.75
N ASP A 700 20.61 -29.20 7.22
CA ASP A 700 20.89 -30.17 6.13
C ASP A 700 20.61 -29.58 4.74
N ALA A 701 20.29 -28.29 4.71
CA ALA A 701 20.19 -27.46 3.53
C ALA A 701 21.53 -27.34 2.79
N SER A 702 21.86 -28.30 1.92
CA SER A 702 22.94 -28.11 0.94
C SER A 702 22.70 -26.78 0.20
N PRO A 703 23.68 -25.88 0.06
CA PRO A 703 23.57 -24.82 -0.93
C PRO A 703 23.39 -25.53 -2.27
N GLN A 704 22.25 -25.32 -2.93
CA GLN A 704 22.08 -25.82 -4.28
C GLN A 704 23.11 -25.12 -5.16
N SER A 705 24.24 -25.80 -5.40
CA SER A 705 24.97 -25.65 -6.64
C SER A 705 24.01 -26.05 -7.74
N THR A 706 23.73 -25.12 -8.66
CA THR A 706 23.32 -25.49 -10.01
C THR A 706 24.46 -26.29 -10.63
N THR A 707 24.44 -27.61 -10.45
CA THR A 707 25.28 -28.54 -11.21
C THR A 707 24.53 -28.91 -12.48
N GLU A 708 24.90 -28.28 -13.59
CA GLU A 708 25.06 -29.02 -14.84
C GLU A 708 26.56 -29.17 -15.09
N SER A 709 27.01 -30.42 -14.94
CA SER A 709 28.22 -31.10 -15.41
C SER A 709 29.51 -30.28 -15.63
N SER A 710 30.50 -30.52 -14.77
CA SER A 710 31.93 -30.37 -15.08
C SER A 710 32.58 -31.74 -15.19
N ASP A 711 33.21 -32.03 -16.33
CA ASP A 711 34.16 -33.13 -16.47
C ASP A 711 35.59 -32.58 -16.64
N ALA A 712 36.56 -33.36 -16.16
CA ALA A 712 37.82 -32.92 -15.56
C ALA A 712 38.95 -32.44 -16.50
N GLY A 713 39.88 -31.66 -15.94
CA GLY A 713 41.20 -31.34 -16.52
C GLY A 713 42.08 -30.49 -15.60
N SER A 714 42.91 -31.13 -14.77
CA SER A 714 43.91 -30.55 -13.85
C SER A 714 45.19 -30.08 -14.56
N VAL A 715 45.78 -28.92 -14.19
CA VAL A 715 47.25 -28.67 -14.06
C VAL A 715 47.51 -27.50 -13.08
N ASP A 716 48.62 -27.64 -12.35
CA ASP A 716 49.11 -26.98 -11.13
C ASP A 716 49.47 -25.48 -11.13
N GLY A 717 49.27 -24.85 -9.96
CA GLY A 717 50.33 -24.25 -9.10
C GLY A 717 51.05 -22.96 -9.51
N ASN A 718 50.82 -21.84 -8.79
CA ASN A 718 51.85 -21.19 -7.96
C ASN A 718 51.32 -20.04 -7.06
N SER A 719 51.96 -19.87 -5.91
CA SER A 719 51.67 -18.92 -4.83
C SER A 719 52.33 -17.54 -5.00
N SER A 720 51.68 -16.43 -4.59
CA SER A 720 52.29 -15.36 -3.75
C SER A 720 51.37 -14.17 -3.38
N ARG A 721 50.96 -14.16 -2.10
CA ARG A 721 50.84 -13.08 -1.07
C ARG A 721 50.53 -11.59 -1.40
N GLY A 722 49.43 -11.11 -0.78
CA GLY A 722 49.21 -9.77 -0.14
C GLY A 722 48.15 -8.91 -0.85
N ARG A 723 47.05 -8.39 -0.27
CA ARG A 723 46.64 -7.87 1.06
C ARG A 723 45.09 -7.95 1.20
N PRO A 724 44.48 -7.79 2.40
CA PRO A 724 43.07 -8.09 2.64
C PRO A 724 42.12 -6.96 2.20
N SER A 725 41.16 -7.26 1.33
CA SER A 725 39.97 -6.43 1.09
C SER A 725 38.82 -6.91 1.98
N THR A 726 38.39 -6.07 2.90
CA THR A 726 37.09 -6.15 3.55
C THR A 726 36.02 -5.76 2.54
N ASP A 727 35.21 -6.72 2.10
CA ASP A 727 33.78 -6.59 1.73
C ASP A 727 33.38 -7.66 0.70
N SER A 728 32.80 -8.75 1.19
CA SER A 728 31.97 -9.65 0.38
C SER A 728 31.14 -10.59 1.26
N THR A 729 30.16 -10.07 2.01
CA THR A 729 29.01 -10.89 2.43
C THR A 729 27.94 -10.81 1.35
N GLY A 730 28.26 -11.41 0.20
CA GLY A 730 27.33 -11.66 -0.89
C GLY A 730 26.46 -12.88 -0.56
N ALA A 731 25.15 -12.69 -0.71
CA ALA A 731 24.08 -13.61 -0.32
C ALA A 731 24.27 -15.07 -0.83
N ALA A 732 24.48 -16.00 0.12
CA ALA A 732 24.15 -17.40 -0.06
C ALA A 732 22.70 -17.62 0.42
N PHE A 733 21.81 -18.02 -0.48
CA PHE A 733 20.42 -18.35 -0.14
C PHE A 733 20.34 -19.76 0.47
N TYR A 734 20.15 -19.84 1.79
CA TYR A 734 19.95 -21.09 2.54
C TYR A 734 18.58 -21.74 2.24
N SER A 735 18.55 -23.05 1.98
CA SER A 735 17.34 -23.77 1.55
C SER A 735 16.25 -23.92 2.64
N GLY A 736 16.58 -23.75 3.94
CA GLY A 736 15.57 -23.63 5.01
C GLY A 736 14.63 -22.42 4.89
N ASN A 737 15.02 -21.39 4.13
CA ASN A 737 14.13 -20.25 3.85
C ASN A 737 13.08 -20.54 2.77
N GLY A 738 13.14 -21.70 2.09
CA GLY A 738 12.14 -22.11 1.10
C GLY A 738 10.79 -22.44 1.75
N ASP A 739 10.81 -23.26 2.80
CA ASP A 739 9.61 -23.66 3.53
C ASP A 739 8.93 -22.47 4.22
N LEU A 740 9.71 -21.55 4.80
CA LEU A 740 9.15 -20.34 5.41
C LEU A 740 8.45 -19.43 4.38
N ARG A 741 9.03 -19.26 3.18
CA ARG A 741 8.39 -18.50 2.09
C ARG A 741 7.14 -19.19 1.58
N LYS A 742 7.19 -20.52 1.40
CA LYS A 742 6.05 -21.33 0.96
C LYS A 742 4.92 -21.27 2.00
N LEU A 743 5.23 -21.39 3.29
CA LEU A 743 4.28 -21.23 4.39
C LEU A 743 3.63 -19.85 4.36
N TYR A 744 4.42 -18.78 4.28
CA TYR A 744 3.87 -17.42 4.23
C TYR A 744 2.92 -17.24 3.04
N LYS A 745 3.29 -17.71 1.84
CA LYS A 745 2.44 -17.66 0.64
C LYS A 745 1.11 -18.38 0.87
N TYR A 746 1.15 -19.60 1.39
CA TYR A 746 -0.06 -20.42 1.61
C TYR A 746 -0.95 -19.88 2.73
N VAL A 747 -0.37 -19.52 3.88
CA VAL A 747 -1.13 -18.95 5.00
C VAL A 747 -1.77 -17.62 4.60
N ARG A 748 -1.06 -16.76 3.87
CA ARG A 748 -1.63 -15.50 3.37
C ARG A 748 -2.78 -15.73 2.39
N THR A 749 -2.63 -16.69 1.47
CA THR A 749 -3.70 -17.03 0.52
C THR A 749 -4.92 -17.58 1.24
N MET A 750 -4.72 -18.45 2.24
CA MET A 750 -5.79 -18.94 3.11
C MET A 750 -6.41 -17.83 3.95
N PHE A 751 -5.61 -16.86 4.43
CA PHE A 751 -6.10 -15.71 5.18
C PHE A 751 -7.03 -14.84 4.33
N ASP A 752 -6.62 -14.52 3.10
CA ASP A 752 -7.43 -13.75 2.14
C ASP A 752 -8.76 -14.45 1.81
N PHE A 753 -8.81 -15.78 1.92
CA PHE A 753 -10.02 -16.60 1.73
C PHE A 753 -10.87 -16.76 3.00
N VAL A 754 -10.26 -16.91 4.19
CA VAL A 754 -10.97 -17.20 5.44
C VAL A 754 -11.47 -15.92 6.13
N ALA A 755 -10.63 -14.90 6.23
CA ALA A 755 -10.92 -13.73 7.06
C ALA A 755 -12.16 -12.93 6.60
N PRO A 756 -12.36 -12.61 5.30
CA PRO A 756 -13.56 -11.90 4.86
C PRO A 756 -14.85 -12.75 4.96
N GLN A 757 -14.70 -14.06 5.08
CA GLN A 757 -15.77 -15.04 5.08
C GLN A 757 -16.26 -15.28 6.50
N GLU A 758 -15.47 -15.00 7.53
CA GLU A 758 -15.96 -14.94 8.92
C GLU A 758 -17.11 -13.94 9.10
N TYR A 759 -17.25 -12.99 8.17
CA TYR A 759 -18.31 -11.98 8.14
C TYR A 759 -19.43 -12.31 7.14
N GLY A 760 -19.59 -13.59 6.80
CA GLY A 760 -20.62 -14.15 5.90
C GLY A 760 -20.01 -14.80 4.66
N ILE A 761 -20.55 -15.96 4.23
CA ILE A 761 -20.14 -16.63 2.99
C ILE A 761 -21.04 -16.17 1.84
N SER A 762 -22.36 -16.21 2.01
CA SER A 762 -23.32 -15.68 1.03
C SER A 762 -23.54 -14.17 1.17
N ASP A 763 -24.11 -13.53 0.15
CA ASP A 763 -24.46 -12.11 0.20
C ASP A 763 -25.53 -11.80 1.27
N GLU A 764 -26.46 -12.72 1.52
CA GLU A 764 -27.46 -12.61 2.58
C GLU A 764 -26.83 -12.68 3.97
N GLU A 765 -25.89 -13.60 4.19
CA GLU A 765 -25.15 -13.70 5.45
C GLU A 765 -24.29 -12.45 5.67
N LYS A 766 -23.58 -12.00 4.63
CA LYS A 766 -22.76 -10.78 4.66
C LYS A 766 -23.59 -9.54 4.97
N LYS A 767 -24.82 -9.47 4.43
CA LYS A 767 -25.81 -8.43 4.75
C LYS A 767 -26.23 -8.50 6.22
N SER A 768 -26.66 -9.67 6.69
CA SER A 768 -27.17 -9.85 8.05
C SER A 768 -26.11 -9.51 9.10
N ILE A 769 -24.91 -10.09 8.98
CA ILE A 769 -23.78 -9.80 9.86
C ILE A 769 -23.35 -8.34 9.71
N GLY A 770 -23.32 -7.82 8.48
CA GLY A 770 -22.98 -6.43 8.18
C GLY A 770 -23.91 -5.45 8.89
N LEU A 771 -25.22 -5.69 8.90
CA LEU A 771 -26.20 -4.84 9.58
C LEU A 771 -26.03 -4.92 11.11
N LEU A 772 -25.83 -6.12 11.67
CA LEU A 772 -25.69 -6.31 13.11
C LEU A 772 -24.44 -5.63 13.71
N ILE A 773 -23.38 -5.43 12.92
CA ILE A 773 -22.13 -4.78 13.35
C ILE A 773 -22.06 -3.33 12.87
N GLY A 774 -22.31 -3.10 11.58
CA GLY A 774 -21.99 -1.85 10.89
C GLY A 774 -23.13 -0.84 10.80
N LEU A 775 -24.38 -1.21 11.11
CA LEU A 775 -25.54 -0.32 10.96
C LEU A 775 -25.42 0.97 11.80
N PRO A 776 -25.04 0.94 13.09
CA PRO A 776 -24.88 2.17 13.89
C PRO A 776 -23.85 3.11 13.27
N LEU A 777 -22.72 2.57 12.81
CA LEU A 777 -21.66 3.33 12.16
C LEU A 777 -22.12 3.94 10.84
N LEU A 778 -22.82 3.17 10.01
CA LEU A 778 -23.37 3.65 8.75
C LEU A 778 -24.37 4.80 8.97
N LYS A 779 -25.28 4.68 9.95
CA LYS A 779 -26.21 5.76 10.30
C LYS A 779 -25.48 7.04 10.72
N SER A 780 -24.42 6.91 11.53
CA SER A 780 -23.59 8.05 11.95
C SER A 780 -22.93 8.74 10.76
N ILE A 781 -22.34 7.97 9.84
CA ILE A 781 -21.73 8.50 8.61
C ILE A 781 -22.76 9.23 7.74
N LEU A 782 -23.95 8.66 7.55
CA LEU A 782 -25.02 9.29 6.77
C LEU A 782 -25.52 10.59 7.42
N SER A 783 -25.60 10.62 8.76
CA SER A 783 -25.94 11.82 9.53
C SER A 783 -24.87 12.90 9.37
N ASP A 784 -23.59 12.54 9.49
CA ASP A 784 -22.48 13.47 9.29
C ASP A 784 -22.46 14.05 7.87
N LEU A 785 -22.64 13.22 6.85
CA LEU A 785 -22.70 13.70 5.45
C LEU A 785 -23.85 14.69 5.25
N ARG A 786 -25.00 14.48 5.92
CA ARG A 786 -26.14 15.40 5.90
C ARG A 786 -25.81 16.71 6.61
N ASP A 787 -25.22 16.67 7.81
CA ASP A 787 -24.77 17.85 8.55
C ASP A 787 -23.77 18.68 7.73
N ILE A 788 -22.80 18.03 7.10
CA ILE A 788 -21.79 18.68 6.24
C ILE A 788 -22.44 19.32 5.02
N LYS A 789 -23.41 18.66 4.36
CA LYS A 789 -24.10 19.22 3.17
C LYS A 789 -24.67 20.60 3.49
N TYR A 790 -25.35 20.74 4.63
CA TYR A 790 -26.05 21.97 5.02
C TYR A 790 -25.17 22.97 5.80
N SER A 791 -23.97 22.55 6.23
CA SER A 791 -23.00 23.43 6.87
C SER A 791 -22.48 24.50 5.91
N GLU A 792 -22.23 25.70 6.44
CA GLU A 792 -21.52 26.77 5.73
C GLU A 792 -20.02 26.49 5.65
N SER A 793 -19.44 25.94 6.73
CA SER A 793 -18.03 25.56 6.80
C SER A 793 -17.80 24.09 6.45
N PRO A 794 -16.65 23.75 5.86
CA PRO A 794 -16.20 22.38 5.71
C PRO A 794 -15.99 21.67 7.05
N LYS A 795 -16.20 20.34 7.09
CA LYS A 795 -15.99 19.55 8.33
C LYS A 795 -15.35 18.20 8.05
N THR A 796 -14.66 17.68 9.07
CA THR A 796 -13.99 16.38 9.06
C THR A 796 -14.49 15.50 10.22
N ARG A 797 -14.82 14.24 9.92
CA ARG A 797 -15.28 13.23 10.90
C ARG A 797 -14.52 11.93 10.70
N LEU A 798 -13.75 11.52 11.69
CA LEU A 798 -12.86 10.35 11.57
C LEU A 798 -13.24 9.29 12.61
N TYR A 799 -13.32 8.03 12.20
CA TYR A 799 -13.72 6.91 13.04
C TYR A 799 -12.60 5.86 13.08
N PHE A 800 -12.05 5.57 14.25
CA PHE A 800 -11.01 4.55 14.45
C PHE A 800 -11.60 3.31 15.13
N THR A 801 -11.44 2.15 14.50
CA THR A 801 -12.09 0.90 14.91
C THR A 801 -11.24 -0.35 14.64
N LYS A 802 -11.84 -1.51 14.88
CA LYS A 802 -11.29 -2.86 14.70
C LYS A 802 -11.65 -3.40 13.32
N GLU A 803 -10.98 -4.48 12.95
CA GLU A 803 -11.19 -5.18 11.67
C GLU A 803 -12.67 -5.52 11.38
N SER A 804 -13.42 -5.97 12.39
CA SER A 804 -14.82 -6.39 12.22
C SER A 804 -15.74 -5.30 11.68
N HIS A 805 -15.59 -4.07 12.16
CA HIS A 805 -16.42 -2.94 11.73
C HIS A 805 -16.07 -2.51 10.31
N VAL A 806 -14.80 -2.65 9.91
CA VAL A 806 -14.36 -2.35 8.55
C VAL A 806 -14.93 -3.36 7.56
N HIS A 807 -14.86 -4.67 7.85
CA HIS A 807 -15.51 -5.70 7.01
C HIS A 807 -17.03 -5.50 6.93
N ALA A 808 -17.68 -5.26 8.08
CA ALA A 808 -19.11 -5.05 8.13
C ALA A 808 -19.55 -3.83 7.30
N LEU A 809 -18.88 -2.69 7.46
CA LEU A 809 -19.19 -1.48 6.69
C LEU A 809 -18.93 -1.70 5.20
N LEU A 810 -17.83 -2.36 4.84
CA LEU A 810 -17.51 -2.65 3.45
C LEU A 810 -18.56 -3.58 2.80
N ASN A 811 -19.08 -4.58 3.55
CA ASN A 811 -20.20 -5.41 3.12
C ASN A 811 -21.42 -4.55 2.77
N LEU A 812 -21.79 -3.63 3.67
CA LEU A 812 -22.94 -2.76 3.47
C LEU A 812 -22.77 -1.85 2.25
N VAL A 813 -21.57 -1.30 2.05
CA VAL A 813 -21.27 -0.46 0.87
C VAL A 813 -21.44 -1.26 -0.42
N TYR A 814 -20.83 -2.45 -0.55
CA TYR A 814 -20.95 -3.26 -1.76
C TYR A 814 -22.36 -3.77 -2.01
N LEU A 815 -23.07 -4.18 -0.97
CA LEU A 815 -24.41 -4.77 -1.09
C LEU A 815 -25.51 -3.72 -1.25
N SER A 816 -25.22 -2.44 -0.98
CA SER A 816 -26.17 -1.33 -1.21
C SER A 816 -26.60 -1.14 -2.67
N GLY A 817 -25.87 -1.73 -3.62
CA GLY A 817 -26.11 -1.58 -5.05
C GLY A 817 -25.45 -0.34 -5.68
N VAL A 818 -24.71 0.46 -4.91
CA VAL A 818 -23.93 1.58 -5.47
C VAL A 818 -22.91 1.05 -6.48
N PRO A 819 -22.83 1.61 -7.70
CA PRO A 819 -21.86 1.19 -8.70
C PRO A 819 -20.41 1.29 -8.20
N THR A 820 -19.64 0.20 -8.32
CA THR A 820 -18.23 0.14 -7.90
C THR A 820 -17.29 -0.03 -9.09
N LYS A 821 -16.12 0.62 -9.02
CA LYS A 821 -15.02 0.50 -10.00
C LYS A 821 -14.16 -0.74 -9.77
N ILE A 822 -14.13 -1.23 -8.53
CA ILE A 822 -13.29 -2.36 -8.13
C ILE A 822 -14.23 -3.43 -7.57
N PRO A 823 -14.31 -4.61 -8.21
CA PRO A 823 -15.13 -5.69 -7.69
C PRO A 823 -14.55 -6.18 -6.37
N ARG A 824 -15.42 -6.67 -5.48
CA ARG A 824 -15.05 -7.04 -4.11
C ARG A 824 -13.93 -8.08 -4.06
N ASN A 825 -13.94 -9.07 -4.94
CA ASN A 825 -12.93 -10.13 -5.03
C ASN A 825 -11.57 -9.66 -5.55
N ALA A 826 -11.46 -8.43 -6.06
CA ALA A 826 -10.20 -7.82 -6.46
C ALA A 826 -9.58 -6.95 -5.36
N LEU A 827 -10.25 -6.77 -4.22
CA LEU A 827 -9.67 -6.07 -3.08
C LEU A 827 -8.57 -6.89 -2.43
N HIS A 828 -7.50 -6.21 -2.03
CA HIS A 828 -6.45 -6.81 -1.20
C HIS A 828 -6.92 -6.99 0.25
N GLU A 829 -6.13 -7.71 1.04
CA GLU A 829 -6.34 -7.91 2.48
C GLU A 829 -6.66 -6.59 3.22
N LEU A 830 -7.54 -6.64 4.21
CA LEU A 830 -7.90 -5.47 5.02
C LEU A 830 -6.89 -5.30 6.16
N ASP A 831 -5.70 -4.77 5.89
CA ASP A 831 -4.60 -4.69 6.84
C ASP A 831 -4.67 -3.50 7.82
N PHE A 832 -3.69 -3.37 8.72
CA PHE A 832 -3.53 -2.23 9.62
C PHE A 832 -3.66 -0.88 8.89
N LEU A 833 -4.41 0.06 9.48
CA LEU A 833 -4.78 1.35 8.86
C LEU A 833 -5.50 1.24 7.49
N THR A 834 -6.24 0.15 7.24
CA THR A 834 -7.26 0.10 6.18
C THR A 834 -8.22 1.29 6.31
N GLN A 835 -8.59 1.89 5.18
CA GLN A 835 -9.43 3.09 5.12
C GLN A 835 -10.66 2.86 4.25
N ILE A 836 -11.81 3.32 4.72
CA ILE A 836 -12.99 3.60 3.91
C ILE A 836 -13.30 5.07 4.07
N THR A 837 -13.28 5.83 2.98
CA THR A 837 -13.42 7.29 2.98
C THR A 837 -14.62 7.73 2.16
N PHE A 838 -15.30 8.76 2.63
CA PHE A 838 -16.46 9.40 2.01
C PHE A 838 -16.12 10.88 1.86
N GLU A 839 -15.66 11.24 0.66
CA GLU A 839 -15.25 12.59 0.29
C GLU A 839 -16.46 13.30 -0.33
N LEU A 840 -17.04 14.27 0.38
CA LEU A 840 -18.15 15.09 -0.11
C LEU A 840 -17.59 16.32 -0.82
N TYR A 841 -17.90 16.47 -2.10
CA TYR A 841 -17.52 17.61 -2.93
C TYR A 841 -18.70 18.54 -3.16
N GLU A 842 -18.43 19.84 -3.21
CA GLU A 842 -19.38 20.86 -3.64
C GLU A 842 -18.84 21.66 -4.83
N ARG A 843 -19.75 22.18 -5.66
CA ARG A 843 -19.45 23.22 -6.67
C ARG A 843 -20.64 24.13 -6.88
N ASN A 844 -20.38 25.34 -7.38
CA ASN A 844 -21.43 26.26 -7.82
C ASN A 844 -22.00 25.83 -9.18
N ARG A 845 -23.32 25.92 -9.35
CA ARG A 845 -23.94 25.72 -10.68
C ARG A 845 -23.51 26.80 -11.65
N HIS A 846 -23.31 26.42 -12.92
CA HIS A 846 -22.94 27.35 -14.00
C HIS A 846 -24.11 28.29 -14.39
N SER A 847 -25.36 27.91 -14.09
CA SER A 847 -26.57 28.58 -14.57
C SER A 847 -27.67 28.76 -13.50
N GLY A 848 -27.30 29.20 -12.28
CA GLY A 848 -28.27 29.58 -11.23
C GLY A 848 -27.68 29.71 -9.83
N SER A 849 -28.48 30.18 -8.86
CA SER A 849 -28.13 30.21 -7.44
C SER A 849 -28.37 28.84 -6.79
N GLY A 850 -27.40 27.93 -6.90
CA GLY A 850 -27.48 26.63 -6.26
C GLY A 850 -26.14 25.90 -6.23
N LYS A 851 -25.93 25.07 -5.20
CA LYS A 851 -24.77 24.19 -5.07
C LYS A 851 -25.10 22.78 -5.53
N GLU A 852 -24.15 22.14 -6.20
CA GLU A 852 -24.19 20.72 -6.52
C GLU A 852 -23.28 19.95 -5.59
N TYR A 853 -23.67 18.72 -5.25
CA TYR A 853 -22.95 17.85 -4.34
C TYR A 853 -22.65 16.51 -4.99
N SER A 854 -21.40 16.07 -4.89
CA SER A 854 -20.94 14.75 -5.34
C SER A 854 -20.29 14.02 -4.19
N LEU A 855 -20.52 12.70 -4.10
CA LEU A 855 -19.87 11.84 -3.12
C LEU A 855 -18.90 10.90 -3.82
N ARG A 856 -17.67 10.85 -3.30
CA ARG A 856 -16.64 9.89 -3.73
C ARG A 856 -16.33 8.97 -2.56
N ILE A 857 -16.50 7.66 -2.76
CA ILE A 857 -16.09 6.65 -1.80
C ILE A 857 -14.72 6.11 -2.23
N GLY A 858 -13.74 6.27 -1.34
CA GLY A 858 -12.38 5.78 -1.52
C GLY A 858 -12.06 4.63 -0.56
N PHE A 859 -11.13 3.77 -0.96
CA PHE A 859 -10.68 2.60 -0.19
C PHE A 859 -9.15 2.52 -0.17
N SER A 860 -8.56 2.12 0.95
CA SER A 860 -7.16 1.66 1.02
C SER A 860 -7.12 0.38 1.84
N SER A 861 -6.38 -0.62 1.36
CA SER A 861 -6.16 -1.89 2.05
C SER A 861 -5.19 -1.81 3.24
N GLY A 862 -4.70 -0.62 3.59
CA GLY A 862 -3.81 -0.44 4.73
C GLY A 862 -2.35 -0.78 4.43
N ALA A 863 -1.58 -1.03 5.48
CA ALA A 863 -0.13 -1.23 5.48
C ALA A 863 0.29 -2.65 5.05
N HIS A 864 -0.16 -3.06 3.86
CA HIS A 864 0.05 -4.42 3.32
C HIS A 864 1.19 -4.50 2.30
N TYR A 865 1.80 -5.68 2.23
CA TYR A 865 2.73 -6.02 1.16
C TYR A 865 2.72 -7.53 0.90
N LYS A 866 2.79 -7.93 -0.38
CA LYS A 866 2.54 -9.33 -0.76
C LYS A 866 3.61 -10.30 -0.26
N ASP A 867 4.86 -9.90 -0.37
CA ASP A 867 6.05 -10.73 -0.13
C ASP A 867 6.89 -10.12 0.99
N VAL A 868 6.33 -10.05 2.21
CA VAL A 868 6.95 -9.36 3.35
C VAL A 868 8.37 -9.86 3.62
N LEU A 869 8.59 -11.17 3.48
CA LEU A 869 9.90 -11.81 3.67
C LEU A 869 10.97 -11.37 2.67
N ASP A 870 10.59 -10.79 1.52
CA ASP A 870 11.51 -10.35 0.47
C ASP A 870 11.76 -8.83 0.45
N ILE A 871 11.08 -8.07 1.32
CA ILE A 871 11.31 -6.62 1.48
C ILE A 871 12.61 -6.37 2.24
N HIS A 872 13.37 -5.35 1.87
CA HIS A 872 14.43 -4.83 2.74
C HIS A 872 13.82 -3.94 3.83
N LEU A 873 13.85 -4.43 5.09
CA LEU A 873 13.35 -3.68 6.24
C LEU A 873 14.35 -2.61 6.67
N ASP A 874 13.86 -1.42 6.94
CA ASP A 874 14.61 -0.37 7.63
C ASP A 874 14.48 -0.53 9.16
N ALA A 875 15.14 0.36 9.90
CA ALA A 875 15.10 0.36 11.35
C ALA A 875 13.71 0.71 11.94
N GLU A 876 12.74 1.15 11.14
CA GLU A 876 11.37 1.40 11.60
C GLU A 876 10.55 0.10 11.67
N HIS A 877 11.01 -0.99 11.03
CA HIS A 877 10.29 -2.27 10.90
C HIS A 877 8.82 -2.11 10.47
N CYS A 878 8.55 -1.10 9.65
CA CYS A 878 7.22 -0.56 9.43
C CYS A 878 6.82 -0.66 7.96
N LEU A 879 5.75 -1.40 7.65
CA LEU A 879 5.10 -1.31 6.34
C LEU A 879 4.35 0.01 6.22
N LYS A 880 4.40 0.61 5.03
CA LYS A 880 3.78 1.91 4.76
C LYS A 880 2.36 1.71 4.25
N VAL A 881 1.46 2.60 4.65
CA VAL A 881 0.03 2.52 4.31
C VAL A 881 -0.18 2.73 2.81
N ALA A 882 -0.92 1.82 2.18
CA ALA A 882 -1.24 1.92 0.76
C ALA A 882 -2.05 3.20 0.46
N PRO A 883 -1.83 3.85 -0.70
CA PRO A 883 -2.61 5.01 -1.09
C PRO A 883 -4.07 4.64 -1.37
N ARG A 884 -4.99 5.58 -1.12
CA ARG A 884 -6.42 5.39 -1.40
C ARG A 884 -6.68 5.29 -2.92
N THR A 885 -7.59 4.40 -3.29
CA THR A 885 -8.15 4.27 -4.63
C THR A 885 -9.66 4.53 -4.59
N ASN A 886 -10.25 4.82 -5.75
CA ASN A 886 -11.69 5.09 -5.81
C ASN A 886 -12.47 3.80 -5.91
N LEU A 887 -13.33 3.59 -4.93
CA LEU A 887 -14.24 2.45 -4.89
C LEU A 887 -15.42 2.68 -5.84
N ILE A 888 -15.94 3.90 -5.91
CA ILE A 888 -17.08 4.29 -6.77
C ILE A 888 -16.66 5.41 -7.74
N PRO A 889 -17.35 5.58 -8.89
CA PRO A 889 -17.20 6.78 -9.71
C PRO A 889 -17.71 8.04 -8.99
N HIS A 890 -17.44 9.22 -9.56
CA HIS A 890 -18.06 10.45 -9.07
C HIS A 890 -19.56 10.38 -9.34
N LEU A 891 -20.35 10.16 -8.29
CA LEU A 891 -21.81 10.12 -8.35
C LEU A 891 -22.38 11.32 -7.62
N SER A 892 -23.62 11.69 -7.96
CA SER A 892 -24.34 12.72 -7.21
C SER A 892 -24.59 12.23 -5.78
N LEU A 893 -24.55 13.14 -4.80
CA LEU A 893 -24.83 12.76 -3.41
C LEU A 893 -26.21 12.11 -3.27
N GLU A 894 -27.21 12.63 -3.99
CA GLU A 894 -28.59 12.15 -3.92
C GLU A 894 -28.74 10.73 -4.45
N GLU A 895 -28.06 10.40 -5.55
CA GLU A 895 -28.00 9.05 -6.11
C GLU A 895 -27.40 8.06 -5.10
N VAL A 896 -26.24 8.38 -4.50
CA VAL A 896 -25.60 7.47 -3.53
C VAL A 896 -26.45 7.29 -2.27
N LEU A 897 -27.09 8.36 -1.80
CA LEU A 897 -28.01 8.29 -0.66
C LEU A 897 -29.27 7.48 -0.98
N ALA A 898 -29.78 7.55 -2.21
CA ALA A 898 -30.95 6.78 -2.64
C ALA A 898 -30.67 5.27 -2.58
N TYR A 899 -29.50 4.81 -3.05
CA TYR A 899 -29.09 3.41 -2.93
C TYR A 899 -29.06 2.94 -1.46
N HIS A 900 -28.39 3.70 -0.59
CA HIS A 900 -28.31 3.33 0.83
C HIS A 900 -29.66 3.37 1.54
N ASN A 901 -30.48 4.40 1.30
CA ASN A 901 -31.80 4.51 1.91
C ASN A 901 -32.75 3.41 1.42
N SER A 902 -32.72 3.08 0.12
CA SER A 902 -33.50 1.96 -0.42
C SER A 902 -33.05 0.64 0.19
N TYR A 903 -31.73 0.43 0.32
CA TYR A 903 -31.19 -0.78 0.92
C TYR A 903 -31.51 -0.95 2.41
N LEU A 904 -31.60 0.17 3.13
CA LEU A 904 -31.95 0.21 4.56
C LEU A 904 -33.46 0.15 4.82
N ASN A 905 -34.32 0.29 3.80
CA ASN A 905 -35.77 0.19 3.95
C ASN A 905 -36.22 -1.28 4.04
N LEU A 906 -35.85 -1.95 5.14
CA LEU A 906 -36.14 -3.36 5.39
C LEU A 906 -37.30 -3.50 6.40
N PRO A 907 -38.26 -4.40 6.16
CA PRO A 907 -39.39 -4.60 7.08
C PRO A 907 -38.97 -5.12 8.46
N ASN A 908 -37.77 -5.70 8.59
CA ASN A 908 -37.20 -6.19 9.83
C ASN A 908 -36.12 -5.27 10.45
N LEU A 909 -35.94 -4.04 9.95
CA LEU A 909 -34.91 -3.13 10.46
C LEU A 909 -35.10 -2.83 11.96
N GLU A 910 -36.33 -2.57 12.41
CA GLU A 910 -36.64 -2.32 13.83
C GLU A 910 -36.25 -3.51 14.72
N SER A 911 -36.50 -4.74 14.25
CA SER A 911 -36.11 -5.95 14.96
C SER A 911 -34.58 -6.10 15.07
N ILE A 912 -33.83 -5.74 14.02
CA ILE A 912 -32.36 -5.73 14.05
C ILE A 912 -31.86 -4.68 15.04
N GLU A 913 -32.46 -3.49 15.06
CA GLU A 913 -32.09 -2.42 15.98
C GLU A 913 -32.36 -2.80 17.44
N GLN A 914 -33.50 -3.43 17.70
CA GLN A 914 -33.82 -3.97 19.01
C GLN A 914 -32.81 -5.04 19.44
N GLN A 915 -32.45 -5.97 18.54
CA GLN A 915 -31.44 -7.00 18.82
C GLN A 915 -30.05 -6.40 19.13
N ILE A 916 -29.67 -5.32 18.45
CA ILE A 916 -28.42 -4.60 18.72
C ILE A 916 -28.46 -3.98 20.11
N GLU A 917 -29.55 -3.30 20.47
CA GLU A 917 -29.69 -2.64 21.76
C GLU A 917 -29.77 -3.64 22.94
N GLU A 918 -30.47 -4.78 22.76
CA GLU A 918 -30.57 -5.84 23.76
C GLU A 918 -29.23 -6.54 24.04
N ARG A 919 -28.36 -6.66 23.04
CA ARG A 919 -27.06 -7.36 23.15
C ARG A 919 -25.88 -6.41 23.36
N LYS A 920 -26.17 -5.15 23.65
CA LYS A 920 -25.18 -4.09 23.82
C LYS A 920 -24.24 -4.36 24.99
N LEU A 921 -22.96 -4.08 24.80
CA LEU A 921 -21.95 -4.18 25.87
C LEU A 921 -22.21 -3.15 26.98
N TYR A 922 -22.46 -3.63 28.19
CA TYR A 922 -22.46 -2.81 29.41
C TYR A 922 -21.04 -2.76 30.00
N TYR A 923 -20.55 -1.56 30.24
CA TYR A 923 -19.25 -1.32 30.88
C TYR A 923 -19.50 -0.91 32.33
N VAL A 924 -18.88 -1.61 33.28
CA VAL A 924 -18.81 -1.17 34.69
C VAL A 924 -18.14 0.21 34.73
N GLN A 925 -18.58 1.09 35.64
CA GLN A 925 -17.92 2.38 35.86
C GLN A 925 -16.42 2.15 36.02
N GLU A 926 -15.64 2.69 35.09
CA GLU A 926 -14.20 2.85 35.29
C GLU A 926 -14.07 3.80 36.48
N ASP A 927 -13.34 3.41 37.53
CA ASP A 927 -13.03 4.33 38.62
C ASP A 927 -12.45 5.61 38.00
N ASN A 928 -13.21 6.70 38.08
CA ASN A 928 -12.72 8.04 37.76
C ASN A 928 -11.74 8.43 38.87
N GLN A 929 -10.50 7.94 38.84
CA GLN A 929 -9.36 8.50 39.57
C GLN A 929 -8.08 8.45 38.76
#